data_AF-A0A0W1RDC2-F1
#
_entry.id   AF-A0A0W1RDC2-F1
#
_cell.length_a   1.000
_cell.length_b   1.000
_cell.length_c   1.000
_cell.angle_alpha   90.00
_cell.angle_beta   90.00
_cell.angle_gamma   90.00
#
_symmetry.space_group_name_H-M   'P 1'
#
loop_
_entity.id
_entity.type
_entity.pdbx_description
1 polymer ?
#
loop_
_entity_poly.entity_id
_entity_poly.type
_entity_poly.pdbx_seq_one_letter_code
_entity_poly.pdbx_strand_id
1 'polypeptide(L)'
;MLHVDKDDDLMSILSERIPEFYKEQFDEELSGAEEFKQLRDDIKQSPQTVANNATSGAILNLRQRGYNASASEQGQEDEICEFVREKLQLLVERGEYAQEIKFVTEGSYKQNDFLHVFENSISVSEAVGAINQELWREIRNRYGTASLDDVLEDVGSKFTDTRPVIVFEDFSIAAMEAEKLRNYMERDKGSDNWDFIVAGTRDSTDILHTRTAEDRFEFYQTNKADSNNVLFLDEGSAVNFVRPYLGYIKSQDGSVRYERDEEADTFRLMEPKEGSLCAQCGFCDDSFRDLFPFNETFLQRIYSGLSTSEQSPREFIMKIFEVLQDYYDGIVEAPSSSRGLRLLDHDLAASDEVYERAEQFADLAKWYGENKNGKIAVDRRFGEAFGLVEPAADDDNLPGPITASETEIYIPASGSQPQPTIGTGSSSDQTTDPDPEPEPEPEPQVSRVQRIIEDHNGQIDSWREAPWERKETDHYIKLGLKDAIDRLTDGFSLYEGTSLVYNLSGQKYPFVYPGSDESPDTDQIIINPEEFRRSDLRRLLEFGVYRDEDPRNADYDKLLEQCGTQLTEYALRWRQTIVDNYLEGSSILYKRHARYDFTDFALSTYAYLVMLDSPWEKVTPEKINEEFGADGQPSLDTELGNRLRKLLDPDQYSHVTELFENVEFVEELLGELLGVSSNSLDVPEVRQRIERASPHDVFSMLGRGQIQNIETRVRFEKSRSRTKLRKLANTAYDFRRSLDDVGEHHFDSEAIEVAKDNFQALSMTKVSEIVESLSTYGKEVNQDLLESLRKFENRSQTDVDKAAEGAQLANQLHQGSDFARVHAAVASQKVTGCDVLSTFRDITIVEQGSTTSIGAKFISAGEHYVDE
;
A
#
# COMPACT_ATOMS: atom_id res chain seq x y z
N MET A 1 32.17 -5.47 49.19
CA MET A 1 31.35 -5.53 47.97
C MET A 1 30.40 -4.35 48.04
N LEU A 2 30.42 -3.49 47.03
CA LEU A 2 29.54 -2.34 46.90
C LEU A 2 28.33 -2.76 46.06
N HIS A 3 27.12 -2.60 46.58
CA HIS A 3 25.88 -2.87 45.85
C HIS A 3 25.26 -1.54 45.41
N VAL A 4 24.88 -1.48 44.13
CA VAL A 4 24.12 -0.38 43.54
C VAL A 4 22.79 -0.96 43.09
N ASP A 5 21.70 -0.49 43.70
CA ASP A 5 20.34 -0.98 43.51
C ASP A 5 19.58 -0.10 42.49
N LYS A 6 18.43 -0.59 42.01
CA LYS A 6 17.54 0.11 41.07
C LYS A 6 17.00 1.45 41.58
N ASP A 7 17.00 1.62 42.90
CA ASP A 7 16.51 2.82 43.57
C ASP A 7 17.61 3.89 43.78
N ASP A 8 18.86 3.58 43.40
CA ASP A 8 19.98 4.53 43.47
C ASP A 8 20.02 5.38 42.20
N ASP A 9 20.21 6.71 42.35
CA ASP A 9 20.51 7.62 41.24
C ASP A 9 22.01 7.97 41.20
N LEU A 10 22.49 8.53 40.08
CA LEU A 10 23.91 8.85 39.91
C LEU A 10 24.46 9.75 41.05
N MET A 11 23.67 10.73 41.50
CA MET A 11 24.08 11.63 42.56
C MET A 11 24.14 10.90 43.91
N SER A 12 23.26 9.93 44.15
CA SER A 12 23.23 9.10 45.36
C SER A 12 24.39 8.11 45.38
N ILE A 13 24.85 7.60 44.23
CA ILE A 13 26.07 6.79 44.17
C ILE A 13 27.31 7.58 44.57
N LEU A 14 27.46 8.80 44.03
CA LEU A 14 28.64 9.65 44.24
C LEU A 14 28.66 10.34 45.62
N SER A 15 27.48 10.67 46.16
CA SER A 15 27.36 11.41 47.43
C SER A 15 27.11 10.53 48.66
N GLU A 16 26.65 9.28 48.47
CA GLU A 16 26.26 8.38 49.56
C GLU A 16 26.90 6.99 49.42
N ARG A 17 26.62 6.22 48.35
CA ARG A 17 27.04 4.81 48.27
C ARG A 17 28.56 4.59 48.28
N ILE A 18 29.30 5.30 47.43
CA ILE A 18 30.78 5.17 47.38
C ILE A 18 31.41 5.74 48.67
N PRO A 19 31.02 6.93 49.18
CA PRO A 19 31.50 7.44 50.46
C PRO A 19 31.21 6.52 51.66
N GLU A 20 30.02 5.93 51.73
CA GLU A 20 29.63 4.99 52.81
C GLU A 20 30.47 3.72 52.74
N PHE A 21 30.61 3.11 51.56
CA PHE A 21 31.49 1.96 51.37
C PHE A 21 32.94 2.27 51.75
N TYR A 22 33.47 3.43 51.34
CA TYR A 22 34.83 3.84 51.70
C TYR A 22 35.00 3.98 53.22
N LYS A 23 34.03 4.60 53.90
CA LYS A 23 34.03 4.75 55.36
C LYS A 23 33.92 3.41 56.08
N GLU A 24 33.12 2.47 55.58
CA GLU A 24 33.00 1.12 56.14
C GLU A 24 34.29 0.32 56.04
N GLN A 25 35.06 0.47 54.95
CA GLN A 25 36.28 -0.30 54.73
C GLN A 25 37.51 0.32 55.40
N PHE A 26 37.56 1.66 55.56
CA PHE A 26 38.76 2.36 56.03
C PHE A 26 38.57 3.27 57.25
N ASP A 27 37.34 3.44 57.77
CA ASP A 27 36.99 4.35 58.89
C ASP A 27 37.43 5.82 58.67
N GLU A 28 37.45 6.26 57.41
CA GLU A 28 37.83 7.61 56.98
C GLU A 28 36.78 8.22 56.05
N GLU A 29 36.71 9.56 55.97
CA GLU A 29 35.79 10.24 55.04
C GLU A 29 36.46 10.49 53.68
N LEU A 30 35.71 10.23 52.60
CA LEU A 30 36.18 10.41 51.23
C LEU A 30 36.23 11.90 50.86
N SER A 31 37.37 12.38 50.38
CA SER A 31 37.51 13.77 49.93
C SER A 31 36.65 14.05 48.69
N GLY A 32 35.90 15.15 48.67
CA GLY A 32 35.01 15.50 47.55
C GLY A 32 33.54 15.11 47.76
N ALA A 33 33.22 14.30 48.78
CA ALA A 33 31.86 13.79 49.00
C ALA A 33 30.84 14.88 49.39
N GLU A 34 31.29 15.92 50.13
CA GLU A 34 30.44 17.05 50.52
C GLU A 34 30.11 17.97 49.33
N GLU A 35 31.04 18.10 48.38
CA GLU A 35 30.85 18.85 47.13
C GLU A 35 29.78 18.19 46.24
N PHE A 36 29.74 16.86 46.17
CA PHE A 36 28.66 16.13 45.47
C PHE A 36 27.31 16.26 46.20
N LYS A 37 27.28 16.24 47.53
CA LYS A 37 26.05 16.52 48.30
C LYS A 37 25.54 17.93 48.05
N GLN A 38 26.42 18.92 48.02
CA GLN A 38 26.06 20.31 47.74
C GLN A 38 25.50 20.49 46.32
N LEU A 39 26.09 19.85 45.31
CA LEU A 39 25.55 19.85 43.94
C LEU A 39 24.14 19.23 43.89
N ARG A 40 23.95 18.07 44.53
CA ARG A 40 22.65 17.40 44.60
C ARG A 40 21.59 18.27 45.27
N ASP A 41 21.93 18.91 46.39
CA ASP A 41 21.01 19.75 47.14
C ASP A 41 20.65 21.03 46.37
N ASP A 42 21.60 21.64 45.65
CA ASP A 42 21.35 22.80 44.81
C ASP A 42 20.48 22.47 43.58
N ILE A 43 20.63 21.28 42.99
CA ILE A 43 19.73 20.79 41.93
C ILE A 43 18.30 20.61 42.46
N LYS A 44 18.12 20.11 43.71
CA LYS A 44 16.79 19.98 44.33
C LYS A 44 16.17 21.33 44.68
N GLN A 45 16.96 22.25 45.24
CA GLN A 45 16.45 23.47 45.85
C GLN A 45 16.40 24.66 44.88
N SER A 46 17.25 24.68 43.85
CA SER A 46 17.37 25.81 42.92
C SER A 46 17.84 25.38 41.50
N PRO A 47 17.11 24.47 40.83
CA PRO A 47 17.51 23.89 39.55
C PRO A 47 17.67 24.95 38.44
N GLN A 48 16.86 26.02 38.45
CA GLN A 48 16.99 27.13 37.50
C GLN A 48 18.37 27.80 37.56
N THR A 49 18.89 28.00 38.78
CA THR A 49 20.18 28.66 38.95
C THR A 49 21.28 27.77 38.42
N VAL A 50 21.20 26.46 38.63
CA VAL A 50 22.18 25.50 38.08
C VAL A 50 22.11 25.47 36.56
N ALA A 51 20.90 25.39 35.97
CA ALA A 51 20.68 25.34 34.52
C ALA A 51 21.17 26.60 33.79
N ASN A 52 20.85 27.80 34.31
CA ASN A 52 21.26 29.06 33.71
C ASN A 52 22.79 29.18 33.65
N ASN A 53 23.46 28.81 34.75
CA ASN A 53 24.90 28.90 34.82
C ASN A 53 25.60 27.87 33.92
N ALA A 54 25.06 26.64 33.84
CA ALA A 54 25.59 25.61 32.95
C ALA A 54 25.44 26.00 31.48
N THR A 55 24.27 26.54 31.10
CA THR A 55 23.94 26.89 29.71
C THR A 55 24.78 28.07 29.22
N SER A 56 24.80 29.19 29.95
CA SER A 56 25.58 30.36 29.57
C SER A 56 27.08 30.06 29.53
N GLY A 57 27.58 29.28 30.50
CA GLY A 57 28.98 28.85 30.55
C GLY A 57 29.35 27.92 29.38
N ALA A 58 28.48 26.98 29.03
CA ALA A 58 28.72 26.04 27.93
C ALA A 58 28.79 26.76 26.57
N ILE A 59 27.87 27.70 26.30
CA ILE A 59 27.86 28.49 25.05
C ILE A 59 29.15 29.34 24.95
N LEU A 60 29.56 29.97 26.05
CA LEU A 60 30.80 30.75 26.09
C LEU A 60 32.04 29.88 25.84
N ASN A 61 32.09 28.69 26.40
CA ASN A 61 33.20 27.76 26.21
C ASN A 61 33.27 27.16 24.81
N LEU A 62 32.13 26.86 24.19
CA LEU A 62 32.06 26.41 22.80
C LEU A 62 32.71 27.46 21.87
N ARG A 63 32.40 28.75 22.08
CA ARG A 63 33.05 29.86 21.36
C ARG A 63 34.56 29.90 21.57
N GLN A 64 35.02 29.76 22.82
CA GLN A 64 36.45 29.78 23.14
C GLN A 64 37.23 28.62 22.51
N ARG A 65 36.56 27.48 22.28
CA ARG A 65 37.13 26.28 21.64
C ARG A 65 37.10 26.33 20.11
N GLY A 66 36.63 27.43 19.52
CA GLY A 66 36.65 27.65 18.08
C GLY A 66 35.38 27.22 17.34
N TYR A 67 34.33 26.80 18.05
CA TYR A 67 33.01 26.60 17.45
C TYR A 67 32.33 27.96 17.24
N ASN A 68 31.73 28.17 16.05
CA ASN A 68 30.92 29.36 15.79
C ASN A 68 29.52 29.16 16.39
N ALA A 69 29.44 29.19 17.72
CA ALA A 69 28.22 28.93 18.47
C ALA A 69 27.60 30.25 18.99
N SER A 70 26.32 30.52 18.72
CA SER A 70 25.59 31.65 19.29
C SER A 70 24.14 31.31 19.58
N ALA A 71 23.64 31.74 20.75
CA ALA A 71 22.21 31.86 20.99
C ALA A 71 21.79 33.28 20.55
N SER A 72 21.71 33.50 19.24
CA SER A 72 21.51 34.81 18.64
C SER A 72 20.04 35.20 18.50
N GLU A 73 19.12 34.24 18.65
CA GLU A 73 17.68 34.49 18.63
C GLU A 73 17.15 34.93 20.01
N GLN A 74 16.20 35.86 19.99
CA GLN A 74 15.70 36.51 21.19
C GLN A 74 14.87 35.53 22.03
N GLY A 75 15.39 35.09 23.18
CA GLY A 75 14.76 34.10 24.06
C GLY A 75 15.29 32.66 23.90
N GLN A 76 16.16 32.42 22.93
CA GLN A 76 16.72 31.09 22.66
C GLN A 76 17.55 30.54 23.83
N GLU A 77 18.35 31.39 24.50
CA GLU A 77 19.11 30.99 25.67
C GLU A 77 18.19 30.60 26.84
N ASP A 78 17.06 31.29 27.01
CA ASP A 78 16.08 31.00 28.05
C ASP A 78 15.38 29.65 27.78
N GLU A 79 15.09 29.33 26.51
CA GLU A 79 14.51 28.04 26.10
C GLU A 79 15.48 26.87 26.29
N ILE A 80 16.77 27.06 25.97
CA ILE A 80 17.81 26.07 26.27
C ILE A 80 17.94 25.88 27.78
N CYS A 81 17.89 26.96 28.57
CA CYS A 81 17.95 26.89 30.03
C CYS A 81 16.79 26.09 30.62
N GLU A 82 15.56 26.32 30.15
CA GLU A 82 14.38 25.54 30.57
C GLU A 82 14.52 24.06 30.21
N PHE A 83 15.00 23.77 29.00
CA PHE A 83 15.24 22.40 28.55
C PHE A 83 16.31 21.68 29.41
N VAL A 84 17.42 22.37 29.73
CA VAL A 84 18.47 21.83 30.61
C VAL A 84 17.95 21.66 32.04
N ARG A 85 17.07 22.55 32.52
CA ARG A 85 16.46 22.46 33.85
C ARG A 85 15.63 21.19 34.03
N GLU A 86 14.76 20.89 33.07
CA GLU A 86 13.94 19.66 33.10
C GLU A 86 14.82 18.41 33.14
N LYS A 87 15.93 18.41 32.39
CA LYS A 87 16.88 17.29 32.37
C LYS A 87 17.74 17.18 33.62
N LEU A 88 18.07 18.30 34.28
CA LEU A 88 18.77 18.29 35.58
C LEU A 88 17.93 17.66 36.69
N GLN A 89 16.61 17.82 36.64
CA GLN A 89 15.71 17.21 37.64
C GLN A 89 15.72 15.67 37.55
N LEU A 90 15.85 15.11 36.35
CA LEU A 90 15.98 13.66 36.13
C LEU A 90 17.24 13.05 36.77
N LEU A 91 18.28 13.84 37.06
CA LEU A 91 19.48 13.35 37.74
C LEU A 91 19.29 13.10 39.24
N VAL A 92 18.15 13.53 39.79
CA VAL A 92 17.89 13.61 41.23
C VAL A 92 16.49 13.10 41.61
N GLU A 93 15.65 12.78 40.63
CA GLU A 93 14.35 12.14 40.82
C GLU A 93 14.51 10.64 41.06
N ARG A 94 13.78 10.13 42.07
CA ARG A 94 13.72 8.72 42.40
C ARG A 94 12.61 8.04 41.61
N GLY A 95 12.96 7.03 40.84
CA GLY A 95 12.04 5.97 40.43
C GLY A 95 11.80 5.82 38.93
N GLU A 96 11.47 4.56 38.60
CA GLU A 96 10.79 4.02 37.42
C GLU A 96 11.06 4.63 36.04
N TYR A 97 11.46 3.74 35.13
CA TYR A 97 11.69 3.90 33.68
C TYR A 97 13.06 4.43 33.27
N ALA A 98 13.84 3.48 32.76
CA ALA A 98 15.07 3.66 32.00
C ALA A 98 14.83 4.52 30.75
N GLN A 99 15.31 5.76 30.79
CA GLN A 99 15.56 6.54 29.58
C GLN A 99 17.00 7.06 29.59
N GLU A 100 17.64 7.02 28.43
CA GLU A 100 18.97 7.59 28.20
C GLU A 100 19.01 9.07 28.59
N ILE A 101 19.66 9.42 29.73
CA ILE A 101 19.78 10.81 30.19
C ILE A 101 20.92 11.49 29.43
N LYS A 102 20.65 11.93 28.20
CA LYS A 102 21.39 13.00 27.51
C LYS A 102 20.67 14.33 27.76
N PHE A 103 21.40 15.42 28.05
CA PHE A 103 20.77 16.74 28.11
C PHE A 103 20.14 17.02 26.75
N VAL A 104 20.91 16.86 25.67
CA VAL A 104 20.44 16.96 24.28
C VAL A 104 20.63 15.61 23.57
N THR A 105 19.58 15.06 22.94
CA THR A 105 19.67 13.89 22.05
C THR A 105 19.67 14.32 20.58
N GLU A 106 20.03 13.43 19.64
CA GLU A 106 19.91 13.73 18.21
C GLU A 106 18.46 13.99 17.78
N GLY A 107 17.50 13.28 18.39
CA GLY A 107 16.07 13.50 18.19
C GLY A 107 15.63 14.88 18.69
N SER A 108 16.01 15.23 19.92
CA SER A 108 15.70 16.55 20.50
C SER A 108 16.35 17.68 19.70
N TYR A 109 17.59 17.50 19.24
CA TYR A 109 18.28 18.48 18.39
C TYR A 109 17.58 18.65 17.04
N LYS A 110 17.12 17.58 16.38
CA LYS A 110 16.41 17.68 15.09
C LYS A 110 15.01 18.29 15.21
N GLN A 111 14.34 18.10 16.34
CA GLN A 111 12.96 18.54 16.55
C GLN A 111 12.84 19.97 17.09
N ASN A 112 13.88 20.48 17.76
CA ASN A 112 13.84 21.76 18.46
C ASN A 112 14.88 22.73 17.90
N ASP A 113 14.42 23.68 17.10
CA ASP A 113 15.27 24.68 16.43
C ASP A 113 16.06 25.55 17.43
N PHE A 114 15.53 25.76 18.65
CA PHE A 114 16.23 26.51 19.69
C PHE A 114 17.56 25.86 20.14
N LEU A 115 17.75 24.55 19.93
CA LEU A 115 18.99 23.84 20.24
C LEU A 115 20.07 24.01 19.16
N HIS A 116 19.76 24.59 18.00
CA HIS A 116 20.70 24.80 16.88
C HIS A 116 21.61 26.00 17.13
N VAL A 117 22.43 25.91 18.16
CA VAL A 117 23.34 26.99 18.56
C VAL A 117 24.55 27.16 17.66
N PHE A 118 24.77 26.30 16.66
CA PHE A 118 25.93 26.35 15.76
C PHE A 118 25.55 27.01 14.42
N GLU A 119 26.24 28.09 14.05
CA GLU A 119 25.99 28.81 12.80
C GLU A 119 26.60 28.12 11.56
N ASN A 120 27.55 27.20 11.78
CA ASN A 120 28.20 26.42 10.71
C ASN A 120 27.59 25.02 10.61
N SER A 121 27.56 24.45 9.40
CA SER A 121 27.08 23.09 9.13
C SER A 121 28.04 22.04 9.73
N ILE A 122 27.85 21.71 11.00
CA ILE A 122 28.47 20.56 11.67
C ILE A 122 27.48 19.38 11.66
N SER A 123 28.01 18.16 11.80
CA SER A 123 27.15 16.98 11.87
C SER A 123 26.29 16.98 13.15
N VAL A 124 25.08 16.45 13.08
CA VAL A 124 24.16 16.40 14.24
C VAL A 124 24.81 15.68 15.44
N SER A 125 25.50 14.57 15.19
CA SER A 125 26.20 13.80 16.23
C SER A 125 27.32 14.62 16.91
N GLU A 126 28.10 15.38 16.12
CA GLU A 126 29.16 16.25 16.64
C GLU A 126 28.59 17.44 17.44
N ALA A 127 27.49 18.05 16.97
CA ALA A 127 26.80 19.13 17.68
C ALA A 127 26.29 18.68 19.05
N VAL A 128 25.61 17.53 19.07
CA VAL A 128 25.06 16.92 20.28
C VAL A 128 26.18 16.54 21.27
N GLY A 129 27.27 15.94 20.78
CA GLY A 129 28.42 15.60 21.62
C GLY A 129 29.07 16.84 22.26
N ALA A 130 29.31 17.89 21.47
CA ALA A 130 29.95 19.11 21.95
C ALA A 130 29.10 19.85 23.00
N ILE A 131 27.79 19.99 22.80
CA ILE A 131 26.89 20.66 23.76
C ILE A 131 26.86 19.91 25.10
N ASN A 132 26.65 18.59 25.07
CA ASN A 132 26.57 17.77 26.28
C ASN A 132 27.87 17.82 27.10
N GLN A 133 29.03 17.76 26.42
CA GLN A 133 30.34 17.80 27.08
C GLN A 133 30.58 19.12 27.83
N GLU A 134 30.21 20.25 27.22
CA GLU A 134 30.44 21.58 27.78
C GLU A 134 29.48 21.89 28.94
N LEU A 135 28.20 21.47 28.84
CA LEU A 135 27.23 21.56 29.93
C LEU A 135 27.74 20.83 31.18
N TRP A 136 28.21 19.59 31.02
CA TRP A 136 28.76 18.83 32.14
C TRP A 136 30.04 19.40 32.72
N ARG A 137 30.91 19.98 31.88
CA ARG A 137 32.15 20.59 32.37
C ARG A 137 31.87 21.80 33.27
N GLU A 138 30.93 22.64 32.88
CA GLU A 138 30.58 23.82 33.68
C GLU A 138 29.94 23.47 35.01
N ILE A 139 29.07 22.45 35.04
CA ILE A 139 28.50 21.93 36.29
C ILE A 139 29.63 21.45 37.22
N ARG A 140 30.58 20.64 36.72
CA ARG A 140 31.67 20.09 37.56
C ARG A 140 32.64 21.17 38.05
N ASN A 141 33.08 22.05 37.16
CA ASN A 141 34.05 23.11 37.49
C ASN A 141 33.53 24.05 38.58
N ARG A 142 32.24 24.35 38.57
CA ARG A 142 31.62 25.25 39.52
C ARG A 142 31.55 24.65 40.93
N TYR A 143 31.22 23.37 41.02
CA TYR A 143 31.04 22.68 42.31
C TYR A 143 32.31 21.98 42.81
N GLY A 144 33.38 21.93 42.00
CA GLY A 144 34.62 21.28 42.37
C GLY A 144 34.52 19.76 42.45
N THR A 145 33.49 19.16 41.82
CA THR A 145 33.24 17.73 41.86
C THR A 145 34.14 16.98 40.88
N ALA A 146 34.77 15.90 41.35
CA ALA A 146 35.51 14.97 40.51
C ALA A 146 34.59 14.20 39.55
N SER A 147 35.13 13.43 38.60
CA SER A 147 34.33 12.48 37.83
C SER A 147 34.31 11.08 38.48
N LEU A 148 33.32 10.27 38.14
CA LEU A 148 33.14 8.93 38.72
C LEU A 148 34.41 8.06 38.61
N ASP A 149 35.11 8.13 37.48
CA ASP A 149 36.41 7.47 37.24
C ASP A 149 37.51 7.94 38.21
N ASP A 150 37.63 9.25 38.45
CA ASP A 150 38.61 9.79 39.40
C ASP A 150 38.32 9.35 40.85
N VAL A 151 37.03 9.29 41.22
CA VAL A 151 36.58 8.81 42.54
C VAL A 151 36.86 7.31 42.70
N LEU A 152 36.60 6.51 41.68
CA LEU A 152 36.90 5.07 41.69
C LEU A 152 38.42 4.82 41.71
N GLU A 153 39.23 5.62 40.99
CA GLU A 153 40.70 5.59 41.04
C GLU A 153 41.20 5.85 42.46
N ASP A 154 40.71 6.92 43.12
CA ASP A 154 41.11 7.28 44.48
C ASP A 154 40.76 6.18 45.50
N VAL A 155 39.53 5.66 45.44
CA VAL A 155 39.08 4.57 46.34
C VAL A 155 39.81 3.26 46.06
N GLY A 156 39.94 2.88 44.79
CA GLY A 156 40.57 1.63 44.36
C GLY A 156 42.06 1.59 44.71
N SER A 157 42.76 2.71 44.59
CA SER A 157 44.19 2.82 44.88
C SER A 157 44.54 2.56 46.36
N LYS A 158 43.56 2.68 47.27
CA LYS A 158 43.74 2.46 48.70
C LYS A 158 43.69 0.98 49.10
N PHE A 159 43.12 0.12 48.24
CA PHE A 159 43.13 -1.32 48.45
C PHE A 159 44.42 -1.93 47.90
N THR A 160 45.30 -2.43 48.79
CA THR A 160 46.62 -2.97 48.37
C THR A 160 46.65 -4.50 48.22
N ASP A 161 45.80 -5.22 48.96
CA ASP A 161 45.89 -6.69 49.09
C ASP A 161 44.63 -7.44 48.59
N THR A 162 43.54 -6.74 48.32
CA THR A 162 42.24 -7.30 47.91
C THR A 162 41.59 -6.40 46.87
N ARG A 163 40.93 -6.97 45.87
CA ARG A 163 40.18 -6.18 44.88
C ARG A 163 38.75 -5.97 45.36
N PRO A 164 38.28 -4.74 45.61
CA PRO A 164 36.87 -4.49 45.87
C PRO A 164 35.99 -4.81 44.65
N VAL A 165 34.84 -5.40 44.90
CA VAL A 165 33.83 -5.75 43.87
C VAL A 165 32.67 -4.77 43.92
N ILE A 166 32.25 -4.21 42.77
CA ILE A 166 31.00 -3.45 42.58
C ILE A 166 29.99 -4.32 41.86
N VAL A 167 28.78 -4.40 42.40
CA VAL A 167 27.64 -5.09 41.81
C VAL A 167 26.58 -4.06 41.43
N PHE A 168 26.24 -3.98 40.14
CA PHE A 168 25.14 -3.16 39.62
C PHE A 168 23.93 -4.05 39.35
N GLU A 169 22.80 -3.77 40.01
CA GLU A 169 21.53 -4.49 39.86
C GLU A 169 20.45 -3.49 39.38
N ASP A 170 19.92 -3.68 38.16
CA ASP A 170 18.82 -2.86 37.59
C ASP A 170 19.05 -1.32 37.62
N PHE A 171 20.27 -0.83 37.34
CA PHE A 171 20.65 0.58 37.44
C PHE A 171 20.83 1.32 36.08
N SER A 172 20.57 2.65 36.05
CA SER A 172 20.74 3.53 34.87
C SER A 172 21.90 4.54 35.03
N ILE A 173 22.94 4.44 34.20
CA ILE A 173 24.06 5.41 34.13
C ILE A 173 23.84 6.42 32.99
N ALA A 174 24.17 7.69 33.21
CA ALA A 174 24.19 8.70 32.14
C ALA A 174 25.25 8.35 31.07
N ALA A 175 24.90 8.42 29.77
CA ALA A 175 25.73 7.92 28.67
C ALA A 175 27.19 8.43 28.65
N MET A 176 27.44 9.67 29.06
CA MET A 176 28.79 10.25 29.12
C MET A 176 29.63 9.72 30.30
N GLU A 177 28.99 9.27 31.39
CA GLU A 177 29.67 8.64 32.54
C GLU A 177 29.90 7.15 32.30
N ALA A 178 29.05 6.49 31.50
CA ALA A 178 29.31 5.14 31.00
C ALA A 178 30.58 5.10 30.12
N GLU A 179 30.80 6.10 29.27
CA GLU A 179 32.03 6.23 28.48
C GLU A 179 33.28 6.47 29.34
N LYS A 180 33.17 7.25 30.42
CA LYS A 180 34.28 7.46 31.36
C LYS A 180 34.56 6.24 32.23
N LEU A 181 33.51 5.55 32.69
CA LEU A 181 33.61 4.28 33.39
C LEU A 181 34.28 3.22 32.51
N ARG A 182 33.93 3.16 31.22
CA ARG A 182 34.66 2.37 30.21
C ARG A 182 36.14 2.78 30.16
N ASN A 183 36.45 4.05 29.95
CA ASN A 183 37.83 4.51 29.84
C ASN A 183 38.65 4.21 31.12
N TYR A 184 38.01 4.20 32.30
CA TYR A 184 38.60 3.75 33.57
C TYR A 184 38.83 2.23 33.58
N MET A 185 37.84 1.43 33.17
CA MET A 185 37.97 -0.03 33.04
C MET A 185 39.02 -0.44 31.98
N GLU A 186 39.22 0.38 30.94
CA GLU A 186 40.17 0.15 29.84
C GLU A 186 41.58 0.71 30.10
N ARG A 187 41.77 1.50 31.16
CA ARG A 187 43.06 2.10 31.52
C ARG A 187 43.98 1.05 32.16
N ASP A 188 45.18 0.90 31.60
CA ASP A 188 46.23 0.04 32.17
C ASP A 188 47.05 0.80 33.22
N LYS A 189 46.44 1.07 34.39
CA LYS A 189 47.10 1.65 35.56
C LYS A 189 46.95 0.73 36.77
N GLY A 190 48.04 0.56 37.53
CA GLY A 190 48.03 -0.26 38.75
C GLY A 190 47.19 0.30 39.92
N SER A 191 46.71 1.55 39.82
CA SER A 191 45.77 2.18 40.77
C SER A 191 44.32 1.75 40.58
N ASP A 192 43.98 1.12 39.45
CA ASP A 192 42.61 0.84 39.04
C ASP A 192 42.24 -0.58 39.49
N ASN A 193 41.86 -0.71 40.77
CA ASN A 193 41.83 -1.98 41.49
C ASN A 193 40.41 -2.51 41.80
N TRP A 194 39.43 -2.34 40.91
CA TRP A 194 38.06 -2.82 41.10
C TRP A 194 37.70 -4.01 40.21
N ASP A 195 36.83 -4.89 40.71
CA ASP A 195 36.13 -5.94 39.96
C ASP A 195 34.65 -5.56 39.78
N PHE A 196 34.04 -5.90 38.65
CA PHE A 196 32.67 -5.47 38.30
C PHE A 196 31.75 -6.66 38.00
N ILE A 197 30.52 -6.63 38.53
CA ILE A 197 29.44 -7.57 38.23
C ILE A 197 28.21 -6.74 37.82
N VAL A 198 27.64 -7.03 36.64
CA VAL A 198 26.47 -6.31 36.11
C VAL A 198 25.31 -7.29 35.92
N ALA A 199 24.20 -7.05 36.60
CA ALA A 199 22.96 -7.82 36.48
C ALA A 199 21.82 -6.89 36.04
N GLY A 200 21.19 -7.20 34.90
CA GLY A 200 20.00 -6.49 34.40
C GLY A 200 20.23 -5.04 33.97
N THR A 201 20.71 -4.79 32.74
CA THR A 201 20.74 -3.42 32.19
C THR A 201 20.04 -3.32 30.83
N ARG A 202 19.40 -2.16 30.62
CA ARG A 202 18.39 -1.94 29.58
C ARG A 202 18.84 -1.15 28.35
N ASP A 203 19.95 -0.38 28.36
CA ASP A 203 20.39 0.47 27.22
C ASP A 203 21.92 0.68 27.06
N SER A 204 22.35 0.83 25.80
CA SER A 204 23.65 1.25 25.22
C SER A 204 24.94 0.64 25.77
N THR A 205 25.21 -0.61 25.40
CA THR A 205 26.56 -1.20 25.51
C THR A 205 27.40 -1.01 24.24
N ASP A 206 26.88 -0.32 23.20
CA ASP A 206 27.55 -0.17 21.90
C ASP A 206 28.98 0.39 22.01
N ILE A 207 29.22 1.22 23.03
CA ILE A 207 30.47 1.92 23.28
C ILE A 207 31.51 1.04 24.01
N LEU A 208 31.09 -0.08 24.60
CA LEU A 208 31.93 -1.06 25.32
C LEU A 208 32.57 -2.12 24.39
N HIS A 209 32.32 -2.05 23.07
CA HIS A 209 32.73 -3.07 22.09
C HIS A 209 34.17 -2.94 21.54
N THR A 210 34.97 -1.94 21.93
CA THR A 210 36.29 -1.68 21.33
C THR A 210 37.47 -2.17 22.19
N ARG A 211 37.80 -3.46 22.04
CA ARG A 211 39.10 -4.10 22.32
C ARG A 211 39.76 -3.80 23.68
N THR A 212 39.40 -4.58 24.69
CA THR A 212 40.21 -4.78 25.91
C THR A 212 41.38 -5.75 25.67
N ALA A 213 42.54 -5.45 26.27
CA ALA A 213 43.73 -6.28 26.23
C ALA A 213 43.52 -7.62 26.97
N GLU A 214 43.87 -8.71 26.29
CA GLU A 214 43.46 -10.10 26.46
C GLU A 214 43.79 -10.87 27.77
N ASP A 215 44.15 -10.26 28.91
CA ASP A 215 44.62 -11.09 30.05
C ASP A 215 44.31 -10.60 31.48
N ARG A 216 43.36 -9.67 31.69
CA ARG A 216 43.08 -9.12 33.05
C ARG A 216 41.63 -9.15 33.51
N PHE A 217 40.72 -9.61 32.66
CA PHE A 217 39.29 -9.60 32.93
C PHE A 217 38.65 -10.80 32.22
N GLU A 218 37.74 -11.52 32.86
CA GLU A 218 36.87 -12.49 32.17
C GLU A 218 35.79 -11.72 31.40
N PHE A 219 36.02 -11.48 30.10
CA PHE A 219 35.06 -10.89 29.17
C PHE A 219 34.58 -11.92 28.14
N TYR A 220 33.29 -11.86 27.80
CA TYR A 220 32.58 -12.83 26.94
C TYR A 220 32.58 -12.36 25.47
N GLN A 221 33.01 -13.23 24.54
CA GLN A 221 33.28 -12.93 23.12
C GLN A 221 32.12 -13.36 22.21
N THR A 222 31.90 -12.66 21.08
CA THR A 222 31.00 -13.09 19.99
C THR A 222 31.82 -13.69 18.84
N ASN A 223 31.27 -14.68 18.13
CA ASN A 223 32.05 -15.61 17.30
C ASN A 223 32.51 -15.07 15.92
N LYS A 224 32.02 -13.90 15.47
CA LYS A 224 32.46 -13.22 14.22
C LYS A 224 32.22 -11.71 14.32
N ALA A 225 32.96 -10.93 13.54
CA ALA A 225 32.69 -9.51 13.35
C ALA A 225 31.22 -9.30 12.92
N ASP A 226 30.53 -8.38 13.59
CA ASP A 226 29.12 -8.01 13.38
C ASP A 226 28.06 -9.10 13.70
N SER A 227 28.30 -9.93 14.72
CA SER A 227 27.33 -10.95 15.19
C SER A 227 26.82 -10.71 16.62
N ASN A 228 25.51 -10.88 16.84
CA ASN A 228 24.83 -10.73 18.14
C ASN A 228 24.75 -12.05 18.96
N ASN A 229 25.33 -13.15 18.48
CA ASN A 229 25.26 -14.44 19.17
C ASN A 229 26.40 -14.57 20.19
N VAL A 230 26.02 -14.74 21.46
CA VAL A 230 26.93 -14.98 22.60
C VAL A 230 27.43 -16.43 22.54
N LEU A 231 28.72 -16.65 22.82
CA LEU A 231 29.46 -17.92 22.62
C LEU A 231 28.81 -19.22 23.16
N PHE A 232 27.81 -19.13 24.03
CA PHE A 232 27.15 -20.27 24.68
C PHE A 232 25.62 -20.31 24.51
N LEU A 233 25.02 -19.38 23.76
CA LEU A 233 23.58 -19.42 23.48
C LEU A 233 23.38 -19.67 21.98
N ASP A 234 22.99 -20.90 21.69
CA ASP A 234 22.58 -21.43 20.40
C ASP A 234 21.32 -22.29 20.62
N GLU A 235 20.74 -22.82 19.54
CA GLU A 235 19.55 -23.67 19.62
C GLU A 235 19.72 -24.86 20.58
N GLY A 236 20.94 -25.42 20.67
CA GLY A 236 21.25 -26.56 21.54
C GLY A 236 21.44 -26.21 23.01
N SER A 237 21.71 -24.96 23.33
CA SER A 237 22.03 -24.47 24.68
C SER A 237 20.96 -23.54 25.26
N ALA A 238 20.05 -23.01 24.42
CA ALA A 238 18.94 -22.15 24.83
C ALA A 238 18.08 -22.76 25.93
N VAL A 239 17.72 -24.04 25.80
CA VAL A 239 16.92 -24.76 26.79
C VAL A 239 17.64 -24.84 28.14
N ASN A 240 18.93 -25.18 28.13
CA ASN A 240 19.73 -25.29 29.34
C ASN A 240 19.94 -23.94 30.02
N PHE A 241 20.04 -22.86 29.24
CA PHE A 241 20.13 -21.50 29.74
C PHE A 241 18.88 -21.08 30.53
N VAL A 242 17.68 -21.40 30.04
CA VAL A 242 16.42 -20.98 30.70
C VAL A 242 15.92 -21.94 31.77
N ARG A 243 16.43 -23.17 31.81
CA ARG A 243 16.04 -24.21 32.77
C ARG A 243 16.14 -23.78 34.25
N PRO A 244 17.20 -23.08 34.71
CA PRO A 244 17.26 -22.55 36.08
C PRO A 244 16.20 -21.47 36.35
N TYR A 245 15.91 -20.62 35.37
CA TYR A 245 14.92 -19.54 35.48
C TYR A 245 13.50 -20.10 35.68
N LEU A 246 13.08 -21.06 34.85
CA LEU A 246 11.78 -21.73 34.98
C LEU A 246 11.69 -22.63 36.22
N GLY A 247 12.81 -23.25 36.60
CA GLY A 247 12.91 -24.09 37.78
C GLY A 247 12.87 -23.33 39.11
N TYR A 248 13.29 -22.05 39.13
CA TYR A 248 13.44 -21.26 40.36
C TYR A 248 12.14 -21.17 41.16
N ILE A 249 11.01 -20.85 40.51
CA ILE A 249 9.70 -20.72 41.17
C ILE A 249 9.28 -22.06 41.79
N LYS A 250 9.53 -23.17 41.10
CA LYS A 250 9.20 -24.54 41.54
C LYS A 250 10.21 -25.11 42.55
N SER A 251 11.30 -24.41 42.82
CA SER A 251 12.27 -24.81 43.85
C SER A 251 11.77 -24.47 45.27
N GLN A 252 10.86 -23.49 45.39
CA GLN A 252 10.36 -23.01 46.68
C GLN A 252 9.57 -24.05 47.48
N ASP A 253 8.78 -24.89 46.81
CA ASP A 253 8.03 -26.01 47.43
C ASP A 253 8.77 -27.36 47.31
N GLY A 254 9.96 -27.35 46.69
CA GLY A 254 10.76 -28.55 46.43
C GLY A 254 10.25 -29.43 45.28
N SER A 255 9.39 -28.90 44.40
CA SER A 255 8.96 -29.56 43.16
C SER A 255 10.10 -29.74 42.16
N VAL A 256 11.07 -28.82 42.12
CA VAL A 256 12.29 -28.92 41.30
C VAL A 256 13.52 -28.79 42.20
N ARG A 257 14.46 -29.72 42.05
CA ARG A 257 15.75 -29.73 42.76
C ARG A 257 16.83 -30.25 41.82
N TYR A 258 18.00 -29.63 41.85
CA TYR A 258 19.15 -30.05 41.05
C TYR A 258 20.29 -30.52 41.95
N GLU A 259 21.00 -31.56 41.51
CA GLU A 259 22.31 -31.92 42.03
C GLU A 259 23.36 -31.53 40.98
N ARG A 260 24.42 -30.86 41.41
CA ARG A 260 25.52 -30.45 40.53
C ARG A 260 26.45 -31.64 40.32
N ASP A 261 26.64 -32.03 39.07
CA ASP A 261 27.67 -32.99 38.70
C ASP A 261 29.00 -32.23 38.51
N GLU A 262 29.92 -32.37 39.46
CA GLU A 262 31.21 -31.67 39.46
C GLU A 262 32.15 -32.13 38.33
N GLU A 263 31.93 -33.31 37.73
CA GLU A 263 32.77 -33.84 36.65
C GLU A 263 32.28 -33.45 35.26
N ALA A 264 30.97 -33.24 35.09
CA ALA A 264 30.34 -32.90 33.80
C ALA A 264 29.90 -31.44 33.68
N ASP A 265 29.94 -30.66 34.77
CA ASP A 265 29.37 -29.30 34.87
C ASP A 265 27.92 -29.23 34.38
N THR A 266 27.14 -30.28 34.68
CA THR A 266 25.71 -30.39 34.33
C THR A 266 24.84 -30.50 35.58
N PHE A 267 23.56 -30.16 35.44
CA PHE A 267 22.56 -30.24 36.50
C PHE A 267 21.73 -31.52 36.32
N ARG A 268 21.73 -32.40 37.33
CA ARG A 268 20.85 -33.56 37.35
C ARG A 268 19.56 -33.23 38.10
N LEU A 269 18.42 -33.37 37.43
CA LEU A 269 17.11 -33.18 38.06
C LEU A 269 16.84 -34.33 39.05
N MET A 270 16.52 -33.96 40.29
CA MET A 270 16.20 -34.88 41.38
C MET A 270 14.70 -35.09 41.51
N GLU A 271 14.30 -36.23 42.07
CA GLU A 271 12.91 -36.52 42.43
C GLU A 271 12.29 -35.39 43.27
N PRO A 272 10.99 -35.09 43.08
CA PRO A 272 10.32 -34.03 43.81
C PRO A 272 10.26 -34.38 45.30
N LYS A 273 10.36 -33.38 46.16
CA LYS A 273 10.28 -33.60 47.62
C LYS A 273 8.89 -34.12 47.99
N GLU A 274 8.81 -35.13 48.87
CA GLU A 274 7.53 -35.61 49.39
C GLU A 274 6.68 -34.45 49.94
N GLY A 275 5.47 -34.29 49.41
CA GLY A 275 4.55 -33.22 49.78
C GLY A 275 4.60 -31.97 48.88
N SER A 276 5.50 -31.88 47.90
CA SER A 276 5.48 -30.81 46.89
C SER A 276 4.31 -30.97 45.90
N LEU A 277 3.98 -29.92 45.15
CA LEU A 277 2.89 -29.96 44.17
C LEU A 277 3.14 -31.01 43.07
N CYS A 278 4.35 -31.07 42.53
CA CYS A 278 4.70 -32.06 41.50
C CYS A 278 4.69 -33.50 42.01
N ALA A 279 5.01 -33.73 43.29
CA ALA A 279 4.93 -35.06 43.90
C ALA A 279 3.47 -35.54 44.07
N GLN A 280 2.50 -34.62 44.09
CA GLN A 280 1.08 -34.92 44.30
C GLN A 280 0.29 -34.95 42.98
N CYS A 281 0.62 -34.11 42.00
CA CYS A 281 -0.16 -34.01 40.76
C CYS A 281 0.08 -35.18 39.81
N GLY A 282 1.25 -35.84 39.86
CA GLY A 282 1.61 -36.98 39.00
C GLY A 282 1.61 -36.68 37.51
N PHE A 283 1.51 -35.41 37.13
CA PHE A 283 1.27 -34.95 35.77
C PHE A 283 2.58 -34.63 35.02
N CYS A 284 3.55 -34.06 35.74
CA CYS A 284 4.82 -33.63 35.16
C CYS A 284 5.82 -34.79 35.10
N ASP A 285 6.28 -35.11 33.88
CA ASP A 285 7.38 -36.05 33.63
C ASP A 285 8.74 -35.42 33.99
N ASP A 286 9.74 -36.23 34.33
CA ASP A 286 11.12 -35.74 34.53
C ASP A 286 11.67 -35.01 33.29
N SER A 287 11.22 -35.37 32.09
CA SER A 287 11.64 -34.74 30.83
C SER A 287 11.23 -33.27 30.67
N PHE A 288 10.18 -32.81 31.36
CA PHE A 288 9.70 -31.42 31.25
C PHE A 288 9.21 -30.81 32.57
N ARG A 289 9.37 -31.48 33.71
CA ARG A 289 8.90 -30.99 35.03
C ARG A 289 9.45 -29.61 35.36
N ASP A 290 10.72 -29.39 35.09
CA ASP A 290 11.39 -28.11 35.28
C ASP A 290 10.97 -27.06 34.23
N LEU A 291 10.69 -27.47 33.00
CA LEU A 291 10.32 -26.59 31.88
C LEU A 291 8.83 -26.23 31.80
N PHE A 292 7.94 -27.02 32.43
CA PHE A 292 6.48 -26.82 32.38
C PHE A 292 6.07 -25.36 32.75
N PRO A 293 5.19 -24.67 32.01
CA PRO A 293 4.26 -25.20 31.01
C PRO A 293 4.84 -25.49 29.62
N PHE A 294 6.16 -25.33 29.41
CA PHE A 294 6.82 -25.59 28.12
C PHE A 294 7.47 -26.97 28.03
N ASN A 295 7.93 -27.33 26.82
CA ASN A 295 8.87 -28.42 26.56
C ASN A 295 10.14 -27.87 25.87
N GLU A 296 11.14 -28.74 25.65
CA GLU A 296 12.39 -28.35 24.99
C GLU A 296 12.16 -27.78 23.59
N THR A 297 11.31 -28.45 22.79
CA THR A 297 10.94 -28.03 21.42
C THR A 297 10.35 -26.62 21.37
N PHE A 298 9.44 -26.30 22.28
CA PHE A 298 8.79 -24.99 22.37
C PHE A 298 9.81 -23.89 22.65
N LEU A 299 10.73 -24.13 23.58
CA LEU A 299 11.76 -23.17 23.95
C LEU A 299 12.80 -22.99 22.84
N GLN A 300 13.19 -24.07 22.17
CA GLN A 300 14.05 -23.99 20.98
C GLN A 300 13.41 -23.15 19.88
N ARG A 301 12.10 -23.33 19.66
CA ARG A 301 11.34 -22.57 18.65
C ARG A 301 11.20 -21.09 18.98
N ILE A 302 11.01 -20.74 20.25
CA ILE A 302 11.05 -19.33 20.63
C ILE A 302 12.41 -18.73 20.28
N TYR A 303 13.51 -19.43 20.60
CA TYR A 303 14.85 -18.93 20.33
C TYR A 303 15.15 -18.84 18.82
N SER A 304 14.85 -19.89 18.06
CA SER A 304 15.08 -19.92 16.61
C SER A 304 14.18 -18.95 15.84
N GLY A 305 12.98 -18.67 16.37
CA GLY A 305 12.02 -17.74 15.78
C GLY A 305 12.32 -16.26 16.03
N LEU A 306 13.25 -15.93 16.93
CA LEU A 306 13.77 -14.57 17.08
C LEU A 306 14.65 -14.22 15.87
N SER A 307 14.58 -12.96 15.43
CA SER A 307 15.47 -12.48 14.37
C SER A 307 16.94 -12.62 14.81
N THR A 308 17.86 -12.80 13.87
CA THR A 308 19.29 -12.99 14.20
C THR A 308 19.89 -11.81 15.00
N SER A 309 19.31 -10.62 14.86
CA SER A 309 19.65 -9.45 15.67
C SER A 309 19.13 -9.51 17.11
N GLU A 310 18.06 -10.27 17.35
CA GLU A 310 17.32 -10.37 18.62
C GLU A 310 17.57 -11.68 19.36
N GLN A 311 18.39 -12.60 18.83
CA GLN A 311 18.79 -13.88 19.46
C GLN A 311 19.72 -13.72 20.68
N SER A 312 19.37 -12.78 21.57
CA SER A 312 20.06 -12.52 22.82
C SER A 312 19.41 -13.30 23.98
N PRO A 313 20.17 -13.64 25.04
CA PRO A 313 19.61 -14.29 26.23
C PRO A 313 18.45 -13.50 26.86
N ARG A 314 18.46 -12.17 26.74
CA ARG A 314 17.46 -11.30 27.34
C ARG A 314 16.14 -11.30 26.55
N GLU A 315 16.19 -11.11 25.24
CA GLU A 315 14.98 -11.17 24.39
C GLU A 315 14.33 -12.55 24.47
N PHE A 316 15.15 -13.61 24.53
CA PHE A 316 14.66 -14.96 24.76
C PHE A 316 13.89 -15.11 26.08
N ILE A 317 14.44 -14.61 27.19
CA ILE A 317 13.74 -14.62 28.50
C ILE A 317 12.52 -13.71 28.49
N MET A 318 12.57 -12.54 27.84
CA MET A 318 11.43 -11.64 27.74
C MET A 318 10.26 -12.29 27.00
N LYS A 319 10.51 -12.96 25.86
CA LYS A 319 9.46 -13.72 25.16
C LYS A 319 8.89 -14.85 25.98
N ILE A 320 9.74 -15.59 26.70
CA ILE A 320 9.27 -16.64 27.61
C ILE A 320 8.40 -16.04 28.73
N PHE A 321 8.80 -14.90 29.29
CA PHE A 321 8.04 -14.21 30.33
C PHE A 321 6.70 -13.69 29.81
N GLU A 322 6.65 -13.06 28.63
CA GLU A 322 5.40 -12.61 27.99
C GLU A 322 4.40 -13.77 27.83
N VAL A 323 4.88 -14.92 27.35
CA VAL A 323 4.05 -16.12 27.16
C VAL A 323 3.59 -16.70 28.50
N LEU A 324 4.47 -16.75 29.50
CA LEU A 324 4.11 -17.18 30.85
C LEU A 324 3.08 -16.26 31.48
N GLN A 325 3.26 -14.95 31.33
CA GLN A 325 2.35 -13.96 31.88
C GLN A 325 0.96 -14.09 31.26
N ASP A 326 0.86 -14.15 29.93
CA ASP A 326 -0.42 -14.36 29.23
C ASP A 326 -1.16 -15.60 29.75
N TYR A 327 -0.44 -16.70 29.96
CA TYR A 327 -1.01 -17.95 30.45
C TYR A 327 -1.44 -17.86 31.93
N TYR A 328 -0.58 -17.35 32.82
CA TYR A 328 -0.88 -17.26 34.25
C TYR A 328 -1.94 -16.21 34.59
N ASP A 329 -2.01 -15.11 33.82
CA ASP A 329 -3.06 -14.10 33.95
C ASP A 329 -4.40 -14.58 33.37
N GLY A 330 -4.43 -15.78 32.77
CA GLY A 330 -5.63 -16.39 32.19
C GLY A 330 -6.11 -15.70 30.91
N ILE A 331 -5.22 -14.97 30.23
CA ILE A 331 -5.50 -14.31 28.94
C ILE A 331 -5.63 -15.37 27.84
N VAL A 332 -4.86 -16.45 27.94
CA VAL A 332 -4.88 -17.59 27.01
C VAL A 332 -5.02 -18.91 27.76
N GLU A 333 -5.71 -19.88 27.15
CA GLU A 333 -5.92 -21.22 27.72
C GLU A 333 -4.70 -22.13 27.55
N ALA A 334 -3.88 -21.89 26.52
CA ALA A 334 -2.64 -22.60 26.25
C ALA A 334 -1.51 -21.60 25.95
N PRO A 335 -0.27 -21.83 26.41
CA PRO A 335 0.87 -20.97 26.11
C PRO A 335 1.11 -20.79 24.60
N SER A 336 0.79 -21.82 23.79
CA SER A 336 0.94 -21.78 22.32
C SER A 336 0.08 -20.72 21.62
N SER A 337 -0.95 -20.20 22.29
CA SER A 337 -1.84 -19.16 21.73
C SER A 337 -1.51 -17.75 22.24
N SER A 338 -0.40 -17.58 22.98
CA SER A 338 0.05 -16.27 23.46
C SER A 338 0.31 -15.29 22.31
N ARG A 339 0.02 -14.01 22.55
CA ARG A 339 0.28 -12.93 21.57
C ARG A 339 1.77 -12.72 21.34
N GLY A 340 2.60 -12.94 22.36
CA GLY A 340 4.06 -12.80 22.29
C GLY A 340 4.72 -13.71 21.24
N LEU A 341 4.04 -14.79 20.84
CA LEU A 341 4.50 -15.76 19.85
C LEU A 341 4.20 -15.38 18.40
N ARG A 342 3.27 -14.44 18.16
CA ARG A 342 2.76 -14.17 16.80
C ARG A 342 3.80 -13.56 15.85
N LEU A 343 4.76 -12.83 16.39
CA LEU A 343 5.81 -12.14 15.63
C LEU A 343 7.03 -13.04 15.36
N LEU A 344 7.08 -14.25 15.93
CA LEU A 344 8.22 -15.15 15.79
C LEU A 344 8.15 -15.94 14.48
N ASP A 345 9.32 -16.21 13.89
CA ASP A 345 9.45 -17.03 12.70
C ASP A 345 9.30 -18.52 13.01
N HIS A 346 8.55 -19.23 12.16
CA HIS A 346 8.40 -20.67 12.30
C HIS A 346 8.02 -21.35 10.97
N ASP A 347 8.71 -22.45 10.65
CA ASP A 347 8.51 -23.20 9.41
C ASP A 347 7.39 -24.28 9.48
N LEU A 348 6.73 -24.47 10.63
CA LEU A 348 5.80 -25.57 10.83
C LEU A 348 4.37 -25.06 10.74
N ALA A 349 3.63 -25.63 9.81
CA ALA A 349 2.25 -25.27 9.52
C ALA A 349 1.36 -26.51 9.58
N ALA A 350 0.28 -26.45 10.36
CA ALA A 350 -0.78 -27.45 10.28
C ALA A 350 -1.55 -27.35 8.96
N SER A 351 -2.25 -28.41 8.59
CA SER A 351 -3.15 -28.43 7.43
C SER A 351 -4.27 -27.41 7.57
N ASP A 352 -4.78 -26.93 6.43
CA ASP A 352 -5.83 -25.91 6.40
C ASP A 352 -7.10 -26.35 7.14
N GLU A 353 -7.47 -27.63 7.04
CA GLU A 353 -8.65 -28.20 7.72
C GLU A 353 -8.55 -28.10 9.26
N VAL A 354 -7.34 -28.14 9.81
CA VAL A 354 -7.11 -27.98 11.27
C VAL A 354 -7.25 -26.52 11.67
N TYR A 355 -6.70 -25.57 10.90
CA TYR A 355 -6.87 -24.14 11.19
C TYR A 355 -8.34 -23.70 11.13
N GLU A 356 -9.15 -24.29 10.25
CA GLU A 356 -10.57 -23.94 10.12
C GLU A 356 -11.44 -24.50 11.24
N ARG A 357 -11.11 -25.68 11.79
CA ARG A 357 -11.98 -26.40 12.72
C ARG A 357 -11.45 -26.47 14.16
N ALA A 358 -10.16 -26.23 14.35
CA ALA A 358 -9.43 -26.50 15.58
C ALA A 358 -8.18 -25.62 15.71
N GLU A 359 -8.33 -24.30 15.64
CA GLU A 359 -7.20 -23.34 15.66
C GLU A 359 -6.26 -23.53 16.86
N GLN A 360 -6.80 -23.79 18.06
CA GLN A 360 -6.00 -24.07 19.27
C GLN A 360 -5.08 -25.29 19.10
N PHE A 361 -5.49 -26.30 18.32
CA PHE A 361 -4.65 -27.45 18.00
C PHE A 361 -3.60 -27.10 16.94
N ALA A 362 -3.90 -26.21 15.99
CA ALA A 362 -2.89 -25.72 15.05
C ALA A 362 -1.77 -24.95 15.76
N ASP A 363 -2.12 -24.09 16.72
CA ASP A 363 -1.17 -23.39 17.57
C ASP A 363 -0.35 -24.38 18.42
N LEU A 364 -1.02 -25.37 19.01
CA LEU A 364 -0.36 -26.43 19.79
C LEU A 364 0.63 -27.22 18.92
N ALA A 365 0.24 -27.62 17.71
CA ALA A 365 1.09 -28.31 16.74
C ALA A 365 2.32 -27.47 16.39
N LYS A 366 2.08 -26.19 16.09
CA LYS A 366 3.10 -25.22 15.69
C LYS A 366 4.17 -25.09 16.76
N TRP A 367 3.83 -25.09 18.05
CA TRP A 367 4.81 -24.81 19.09
C TRP A 367 5.33 -26.03 19.86
N TYR A 368 4.49 -27.05 20.09
CA TYR A 368 4.87 -28.24 20.86
C TYR A 368 5.17 -29.47 19.99
N GLY A 369 4.82 -29.46 18.71
CA GLY A 369 4.76 -30.67 17.91
C GLY A 369 6.00 -30.96 17.07
N GLU A 370 6.35 -32.23 16.92
CA GLU A 370 7.44 -32.71 16.06
C GLU A 370 6.88 -33.25 14.73
N ASN A 371 7.53 -32.92 13.61
CA ASN A 371 7.11 -33.44 12.31
C ASN A 371 7.51 -34.92 12.17
N LYS A 372 6.52 -35.81 12.08
CA LYS A 372 6.65 -37.26 11.89
C LYS A 372 5.82 -37.70 10.68
N ASN A 373 6.48 -37.96 9.56
CA ASN A 373 5.88 -38.55 8.34
C ASN A 373 4.62 -37.82 7.83
N GLY A 374 4.65 -36.48 7.71
CA GLY A 374 3.52 -35.68 7.20
C GLY A 374 2.42 -35.41 8.24
N LYS A 375 2.64 -35.81 9.50
CA LYS A 375 1.82 -35.43 10.65
C LYS A 375 2.69 -34.76 11.70
N ILE A 376 2.12 -33.83 12.45
CA ILE A 376 2.74 -33.16 13.57
C ILE A 376 2.29 -33.89 14.83
N ALA A 377 3.24 -34.51 15.54
CA ALA A 377 2.99 -35.25 16.77
C ALA A 377 3.27 -34.36 17.99
N VAL A 378 2.29 -34.21 18.88
CA VAL A 378 2.40 -33.46 20.14
C VAL A 378 2.20 -34.44 21.31
N ASP A 379 2.97 -34.32 22.39
CA ASP A 379 2.73 -35.13 23.59
C ASP A 379 1.34 -34.83 24.19
N ARG A 380 0.52 -35.88 24.35
CA ARG A 380 -0.90 -35.78 24.76
C ARG A 380 -1.07 -35.08 26.10
N ARG A 381 -0.09 -35.20 27.00
CA ARG A 381 -0.13 -34.56 28.31
C ARG A 381 -0.30 -33.05 28.18
N PHE A 382 0.36 -32.38 27.24
CA PHE A 382 0.17 -30.93 27.04
C PHE A 382 -1.26 -30.59 26.59
N GLY A 383 -1.86 -31.40 25.71
CA GLY A 383 -3.28 -31.24 25.34
C GLY A 383 -4.23 -31.40 26.53
N GLU A 384 -3.93 -32.31 27.45
CA GLU A 384 -4.70 -32.50 28.70
C GLU A 384 -4.47 -31.38 29.72
N ALA A 385 -3.23 -30.88 29.85
CA ALA A 385 -2.87 -29.76 30.75
C ALA A 385 -3.64 -28.49 30.42
N PHE A 386 -3.74 -28.19 29.12
CA PHE A 386 -4.36 -26.97 28.62
C PHE A 386 -5.86 -27.13 28.38
N GLY A 387 -6.45 -28.28 28.76
CA GLY A 387 -7.89 -28.53 28.62
C GLY A 387 -8.38 -28.72 27.18
N LEU A 388 -7.46 -28.93 26.23
CA LEU A 388 -7.77 -29.19 24.82
C LEU A 388 -8.24 -30.64 24.60
N VAL A 389 -7.79 -31.57 25.45
CA VAL A 389 -8.15 -33.00 25.41
C VAL A 389 -8.66 -33.43 26.77
N GLU A 390 -9.82 -34.09 26.83
CA GLU A 390 -10.30 -34.66 28.10
C GLU A 390 -9.46 -35.89 28.51
N PRO A 391 -9.20 -36.08 29.82
CA PRO A 391 -8.52 -37.27 30.30
C PRO A 391 -9.28 -38.53 29.88
N ALA A 392 -8.63 -39.41 29.10
CA ALA A 392 -9.22 -40.61 28.50
C ALA A 392 -10.28 -40.38 27.39
N ALA A 393 -10.26 -39.24 26.69
CA ALA A 393 -11.03 -39.07 25.46
C ALA A 393 -10.57 -40.07 24.37
N ASP A 394 -11.54 -40.79 23.78
CA ASP A 394 -11.37 -41.55 22.54
C ASP A 394 -11.29 -40.59 21.34
N ASP A 395 -10.74 -41.06 20.20
CA ASP A 395 -10.61 -40.30 18.94
C ASP A 395 -11.91 -39.60 18.50
N ASP A 396 -13.07 -40.15 18.87
CA ASP A 396 -14.40 -39.65 18.50
C ASP A 396 -14.75 -38.26 19.10
N ASN A 397 -14.02 -37.78 20.11
CA ASN A 397 -14.26 -36.50 20.78
C ASN A 397 -13.36 -35.35 20.29
N LEU A 398 -12.40 -35.60 19.38
CA LEU A 398 -11.48 -34.57 18.88
C LEU A 398 -12.00 -33.90 17.60
N PRO A 399 -11.76 -32.60 17.41
CA PRO A 399 -12.23 -31.86 16.24
C PRO A 399 -11.40 -32.18 14.98
N GLY A 400 -12.08 -32.51 13.87
CA GLY A 400 -11.45 -32.62 12.54
C GLY A 400 -10.50 -33.81 12.40
N PRO A 401 -9.52 -33.77 11.46
CA PRO A 401 -8.65 -34.91 11.12
C PRO A 401 -7.58 -35.21 12.20
N ILE A 402 -7.78 -34.73 13.43
CA ILE A 402 -6.88 -34.91 14.57
C ILE A 402 -7.18 -36.26 15.19
N THR A 403 -6.12 -37.04 15.42
CA THR A 403 -6.22 -38.35 16.09
C THR A 403 -5.29 -38.36 17.28
N ALA A 404 -5.64 -39.01 18.38
CA ALA A 404 -4.79 -39.15 19.56
C ALA A 404 -4.56 -40.63 19.90
N SER A 405 -3.31 -40.98 20.16
CA SER A 405 -2.95 -42.22 20.82
C SER A 405 -3.01 -42.07 22.34
N GLU A 406 -2.59 -43.11 23.08
CA GLU A 406 -2.43 -43.03 24.54
C GLU A 406 -1.37 -42.01 24.98
N THR A 407 -0.43 -41.65 24.10
CA THR A 407 0.72 -40.79 24.46
C THR A 407 0.91 -39.56 23.58
N GLU A 408 0.39 -39.54 22.35
CA GLU A 408 0.62 -38.45 21.38
C GLU A 408 -0.68 -38.03 20.67
N ILE A 409 -0.81 -36.75 20.33
CA ILE A 409 -1.83 -36.17 19.45
C ILE A 409 -1.18 -35.96 18.08
N TYR A 410 -1.81 -36.46 17.02
CA TYR A 410 -1.37 -36.33 15.64
C TYR A 410 -2.24 -35.34 14.87
N ILE A 411 -1.61 -34.30 14.34
CA ILE A 411 -2.24 -33.19 13.63
C ILE A 411 -1.68 -33.16 12.20
N PRO A 412 -2.50 -33.23 11.15
CA PRO A 412 -1.98 -33.24 9.78
C PRO A 412 -1.19 -31.97 9.46
N ALA A 413 -0.02 -32.12 8.82
CA ALA A 413 0.81 -31.00 8.37
C ALA A 413 0.32 -30.42 7.03
N SER A 414 0.63 -29.16 6.75
CA SER A 414 0.41 -28.54 5.44
C SER A 414 1.20 -29.29 4.35
N GLY A 415 0.61 -29.46 3.15
CA GLY A 415 1.26 -30.14 2.02
C GLY A 415 1.19 -31.67 1.98
N SER A 416 0.67 -32.33 3.02
CA SER A 416 0.51 -33.79 3.03
C SER A 416 -0.81 -34.22 2.39
N GLN A 417 -0.78 -34.75 1.17
CA GLN A 417 -1.97 -35.38 0.58
C GLN A 417 -2.39 -36.60 1.40
N PRO A 418 -3.69 -36.81 1.70
CA PRO A 418 -4.14 -38.04 2.32
C PRO A 418 -3.88 -39.21 1.36
N GLN A 419 -3.03 -40.16 1.76
CA GLN A 419 -2.87 -41.39 1.01
C GLN A 419 -4.22 -42.10 0.91
N PRO A 420 -4.66 -42.51 -0.29
CA PRO A 420 -5.88 -43.28 -0.45
C PRO A 420 -5.72 -44.60 0.30
N THR A 421 -6.64 -44.85 1.23
CA THR A 421 -6.73 -46.10 1.98
C THR A 421 -6.90 -47.24 0.97
N ILE A 422 -5.86 -48.04 0.76
CA ILE A 422 -5.95 -49.25 -0.06
C ILE A 422 -6.84 -50.23 0.70
N GLY A 423 -8.08 -50.35 0.23
CA GLY A 423 -9.03 -51.33 0.72
C GLY A 423 -8.45 -52.73 0.59
N THR A 424 -8.34 -53.42 1.71
CA THR A 424 -7.96 -54.83 1.80
C THR A 424 -9.09 -55.71 1.25
N GLY A 425 -9.08 -55.90 -0.06
CA GLY A 425 -9.83 -56.94 -0.78
C GLY A 425 -9.05 -58.25 -0.81
N SER A 426 -9.67 -59.31 -0.27
CA SER A 426 -9.19 -60.69 -0.13
C SER A 426 -8.69 -61.36 -1.43
N SER A 427 -7.61 -62.17 -1.38
CA SER A 427 -7.61 -63.62 -1.72
C SER A 427 -6.20 -64.25 -1.94
N SER A 428 -5.95 -65.31 -1.14
CA SER A 428 -5.29 -66.61 -1.40
C SER A 428 -4.08 -66.80 -2.35
N ASP A 429 -3.05 -67.44 -1.77
CA ASP A 429 -2.23 -68.57 -2.27
C ASP A 429 -1.36 -68.42 -3.55
N GLN A 430 -0.02 -68.36 -3.39
CA GLN A 430 0.93 -69.46 -3.73
C GLN A 430 2.42 -69.01 -3.81
N THR A 431 3.27 -69.76 -3.08
CA THR A 431 4.66 -70.22 -3.38
C THR A 431 5.83 -69.23 -3.62
N THR A 432 6.74 -69.22 -2.62
CA THR A 432 8.23 -69.34 -2.65
C THR A 432 9.04 -68.88 -3.87
N ASP A 433 9.84 -67.82 -3.69
CA ASP A 433 11.33 -67.81 -3.67
C ASP A 433 11.83 -66.45 -3.11
N PRO A 434 13.04 -66.36 -2.49
CA PRO A 434 13.56 -65.11 -1.94
C PRO A 434 14.33 -64.33 -3.02
N ASP A 435 13.75 -63.24 -3.52
CA ASP A 435 14.45 -62.26 -4.36
C ASP A 435 15.16 -61.20 -3.48
N PRO A 436 16.23 -60.56 -3.99
CA PRO A 436 17.18 -59.78 -3.20
C PRO A 436 16.56 -58.49 -2.67
N GLU A 437 17.15 -57.97 -1.58
CA GLU A 437 16.79 -56.69 -0.98
C GLU A 437 16.57 -55.60 -2.05
N PRO A 438 15.43 -54.90 -2.05
CA PRO A 438 15.24 -53.79 -2.97
C PRO A 438 16.25 -52.70 -2.62
N GLU A 439 17.03 -52.28 -3.62
CA GLU A 439 17.79 -51.03 -3.52
C GLU A 439 16.80 -49.91 -3.15
N PRO A 440 17.17 -48.99 -2.24
CA PRO A 440 16.28 -47.90 -1.85
C PRO A 440 15.95 -47.08 -3.10
N GLU A 441 14.65 -47.01 -3.44
CA GLU A 441 14.16 -46.10 -4.46
C GLU A 441 14.63 -44.68 -4.11
N PRO A 442 15.16 -43.90 -5.07
CA PRO A 442 15.56 -42.53 -4.81
C PRO A 442 14.32 -41.73 -4.41
N GLU A 443 14.37 -41.09 -3.25
CA GLU A 443 13.33 -40.17 -2.78
C GLU A 443 12.99 -39.16 -3.89
N PRO A 444 11.70 -38.88 -4.14
CA PRO A 444 11.30 -37.94 -5.19
C PRO A 444 11.91 -36.56 -4.90
N GLN A 445 12.78 -36.08 -5.79
CA GLN A 445 13.42 -34.78 -5.66
C GLN A 445 12.36 -33.68 -5.77
N VAL A 446 12.03 -33.06 -4.63
CA VAL A 446 11.12 -31.91 -4.55
C VAL A 446 11.64 -30.78 -5.43
N SER A 447 10.79 -30.27 -6.33
CA SER A 447 11.17 -29.22 -7.29
C SER A 447 11.62 -27.94 -6.58
N ARG A 448 12.45 -27.11 -7.22
CA ARG A 448 12.91 -25.83 -6.63
C ARG A 448 11.73 -24.93 -6.23
N VAL A 449 10.71 -24.85 -7.08
CA VAL A 449 9.50 -24.03 -6.83
C VAL A 449 8.71 -24.57 -5.63
N GLN A 450 8.58 -25.88 -5.53
CA GLN A 450 7.89 -26.53 -4.42
C GLN A 450 8.59 -26.28 -3.07
N ARG A 451 9.93 -26.24 -3.06
CA ARG A 451 10.71 -25.84 -1.88
C ARG A 451 10.44 -24.39 -1.47
N ILE A 452 10.44 -23.46 -2.42
CA ILE A 452 10.13 -22.04 -2.13
C ILE A 452 8.72 -21.90 -1.54
N ILE A 453 7.74 -22.63 -2.09
CA ILE A 453 6.37 -22.64 -1.56
C ILE A 453 6.33 -23.17 -0.13
N GLU A 454 7.00 -24.29 0.15
CA GLU A 454 7.06 -24.90 1.48
C GLU A 454 7.74 -23.97 2.51
N ASP A 455 8.86 -23.35 2.15
CA ASP A 455 9.61 -22.43 3.01
C ASP A 455 8.75 -21.20 3.40
N HIS A 456 8.07 -20.58 2.43
CA HIS A 456 7.24 -19.40 2.72
C HIS A 456 5.85 -19.73 3.30
N ASN A 457 5.35 -20.96 3.16
CA ASN A 457 4.07 -21.37 3.73
C ASN A 457 4.05 -21.31 5.26
N GLY A 458 5.18 -21.61 5.92
CA GLY A 458 5.33 -21.47 7.37
C GLY A 458 5.26 -20.02 7.84
N GLN A 459 5.69 -19.08 6.98
CA GLN A 459 5.83 -17.65 7.29
C GLN A 459 4.52 -16.86 7.16
N ILE A 460 3.43 -17.46 6.66
CA ILE A 460 2.17 -16.75 6.38
C ILE A 460 1.53 -16.19 7.65
N ASP A 461 1.61 -16.91 8.76
CA ASP A 461 1.05 -16.42 10.03
C ASP A 461 1.76 -15.14 10.49
N SER A 462 3.09 -15.16 10.47
CA SER A 462 3.91 -14.01 10.86
C SER A 462 3.79 -12.86 9.85
N TRP A 463 3.68 -13.18 8.55
CA TRP A 463 3.40 -12.20 7.50
C TRP A 463 2.04 -11.53 7.67
N ARG A 464 0.99 -12.24 8.08
CA ARG A 464 -0.35 -11.67 8.22
C ARG A 464 -0.40 -10.55 9.26
N GLU A 465 0.40 -10.67 10.31
CA GLU A 465 0.49 -9.70 11.41
C GLU A 465 1.43 -8.52 11.07
N ALA A 466 2.54 -8.78 10.38
CA ALA A 466 3.51 -7.76 9.96
C ALA A 466 4.00 -7.97 8.50
N PRO A 467 3.19 -7.61 7.48
CA PRO A 467 3.55 -7.85 6.08
C PRO A 467 4.85 -7.17 5.64
N TRP A 468 5.20 -6.03 6.25
CA TRP A 468 6.38 -5.22 5.89
C TRP A 468 7.72 -5.84 6.33
N GLU A 469 7.72 -6.71 7.34
CA GLU A 469 8.94 -7.35 7.85
C GLU A 469 9.39 -8.52 6.95
N ARG A 470 8.44 -9.14 6.24
CA ARG A 470 8.67 -10.32 5.41
C ARG A 470 8.63 -9.97 3.92
N LYS A 471 9.66 -9.26 3.46
CA LYS A 471 9.71 -8.66 2.11
C LYS A 471 9.52 -9.66 0.96
N GLU A 472 10.05 -10.87 1.06
CA GLU A 472 9.94 -11.88 -0.01
C GLU A 472 8.54 -12.50 -0.06
N THR A 473 8.02 -12.96 1.08
CA THR A 473 6.64 -13.45 1.22
C THR A 473 5.62 -12.39 0.80
N ASP A 474 5.86 -11.14 1.22
CA ASP A 474 5.05 -9.98 0.82
C ASP A 474 5.11 -9.73 -0.68
N HIS A 475 6.28 -9.83 -1.29
CA HIS A 475 6.43 -9.68 -2.74
C HIS A 475 5.56 -10.69 -3.50
N TYR A 476 5.62 -11.97 -3.13
CA TYR A 476 4.84 -13.01 -3.80
C TYR A 476 3.34 -12.82 -3.61
N ILE A 477 2.88 -12.51 -2.39
CA ILE A 477 1.45 -12.27 -2.13
C ILE A 477 0.98 -11.02 -2.88
N LYS A 478 1.77 -9.94 -2.89
CA LYS A 478 1.44 -8.72 -3.64
C LYS A 478 1.36 -8.96 -5.14
N LEU A 479 2.26 -9.78 -5.68
CA LEU A 479 2.24 -10.18 -7.09
C LEU A 479 0.97 -10.96 -7.41
N GLY A 480 0.60 -11.92 -6.56
CA GLY A 480 -0.64 -12.69 -6.71
C GLY A 480 -1.90 -11.82 -6.67
N LEU A 481 -1.99 -10.91 -5.70
CA LEU A 481 -3.11 -9.96 -5.58
C LEU A 481 -3.18 -9.01 -6.79
N LYS A 482 -2.05 -8.46 -7.23
CA LYS A 482 -1.99 -7.56 -8.37
C LYS A 482 -2.45 -8.25 -9.65
N ASP A 483 -1.94 -9.44 -9.93
CA ASP A 483 -2.29 -10.19 -11.14
C ASP A 483 -3.74 -10.69 -11.09
N ALA A 484 -4.27 -11.02 -9.90
CA ALA A 484 -5.68 -11.34 -9.75
C ALA A 484 -6.57 -10.13 -10.06
N ILE A 485 -6.24 -8.94 -9.53
CA ILE A 485 -6.99 -7.71 -9.83
C ILE A 485 -6.86 -7.38 -11.31
N ASP A 486 -5.67 -7.44 -11.90
CA ASP A 486 -5.46 -7.21 -13.35
C ASP A 486 -6.35 -8.13 -14.19
N ARG A 487 -6.38 -9.42 -13.85
CA ARG A 487 -7.20 -10.42 -14.55
C ARG A 487 -8.70 -10.19 -14.38
N LEU A 488 -9.16 -9.93 -13.16
CA LEU A 488 -10.56 -9.68 -12.84
C LEU A 488 -11.06 -8.33 -13.37
N THR A 489 -10.13 -7.41 -13.65
CA THR A 489 -10.45 -6.11 -14.24
C THR A 489 -10.22 -6.06 -15.76
N ASP A 490 -9.93 -7.18 -16.41
CA ASP A 490 -9.61 -7.27 -17.85
C ASP A 490 -8.51 -6.31 -18.30
N GLY A 491 -7.39 -6.26 -17.57
CA GLY A 491 -6.30 -5.35 -17.89
C GLY A 491 -6.46 -3.96 -17.28
N PHE A 492 -6.99 -3.87 -16.06
CA PHE A 492 -7.31 -2.58 -15.41
C PHE A 492 -8.29 -1.71 -16.20
N SER A 493 -9.25 -2.34 -16.88
CA SER A 493 -10.35 -1.65 -17.54
C SER A 493 -11.33 -1.05 -16.54
N LEU A 494 -11.80 0.17 -16.81
CA LEU A 494 -12.67 0.93 -15.92
C LEU A 494 -14.13 0.50 -16.02
N TYR A 495 -14.54 0.09 -17.21
CA TYR A 495 -15.84 -0.50 -17.46
C TYR A 495 -15.65 -1.82 -18.21
N GLU A 496 -16.40 -2.84 -17.83
CA GLU A 496 -16.25 -4.18 -18.39
C GLU A 496 -16.43 -4.15 -19.92
N GLY A 497 -15.63 -4.93 -20.65
CA GLY A 497 -15.70 -4.97 -22.11
C GLY A 497 -15.23 -3.71 -22.86
N THR A 498 -14.83 -2.64 -22.17
CA THR A 498 -14.33 -1.42 -22.82
C THR A 498 -12.81 -1.36 -22.88
N SER A 499 -12.30 -0.60 -23.85
CA SER A 499 -10.89 -0.30 -24.03
C SER A 499 -10.39 0.85 -23.14
N LEU A 500 -11.27 1.46 -22.32
CA LEU A 500 -10.90 2.53 -21.40
C LEU A 500 -10.22 1.94 -20.17
N VAL A 501 -8.90 2.06 -20.10
CA VAL A 501 -8.08 1.48 -19.05
C VAL A 501 -7.38 2.55 -18.21
N TYR A 502 -7.05 2.21 -16.97
CA TYR A 502 -6.10 2.96 -16.17
C TYR A 502 -4.73 2.28 -16.21
N ASN A 503 -3.78 2.92 -16.87
CA ASN A 503 -2.43 2.37 -17.04
C ASN A 503 -1.62 2.48 -15.74
N LEU A 504 -1.72 1.46 -14.89
CA LEU A 504 -0.95 1.32 -13.66
C LEU A 504 0.55 1.19 -13.98
N SER A 505 1.40 1.88 -13.21
CA SER A 505 2.85 1.72 -13.36
C SER A 505 3.26 0.30 -13.00
N GLY A 506 4.21 -0.30 -13.74
CA GLY A 506 4.68 -1.67 -13.48
C GLY A 506 5.20 -1.88 -12.06
N GLN A 507 5.75 -0.82 -11.43
CA GLN A 507 6.27 -0.87 -10.05
C GLN A 507 5.22 -0.55 -8.98
N LYS A 508 4.04 -0.04 -9.37
CA LYS A 508 3.01 0.37 -8.42
C LYS A 508 1.98 -0.76 -8.25
N TYR A 509 1.49 -0.92 -7.03
CA TYR A 509 0.39 -1.84 -6.72
C TYR A 509 -0.93 -1.06 -6.68
N PRO A 510 -2.06 -1.68 -7.08
CA PRO A 510 -3.37 -1.04 -7.03
C PRO A 510 -3.95 -0.97 -5.60
N PHE A 511 -3.15 -1.34 -4.60
CA PHE A 511 -3.57 -1.39 -3.19
C PHE A 511 -2.41 -1.12 -2.24
N VAL A 512 -2.77 -0.88 -0.98
CA VAL A 512 -1.90 -0.84 0.20
C VAL A 512 -2.53 -1.66 1.33
N TYR A 513 -1.73 -2.01 2.35
CA TYR A 513 -2.25 -2.68 3.55
C TYR A 513 -2.59 -1.67 4.66
N PRO A 514 -3.46 -2.03 5.61
CA PRO A 514 -3.67 -1.24 6.82
C PRO A 514 -2.35 -1.09 7.58
N GLY A 515 -2.06 0.11 8.09
CA GLY A 515 -0.88 0.34 8.92
C GLY A 515 0.45 0.49 8.19
N SER A 516 0.48 0.49 6.85
CA SER A 516 1.67 0.95 6.13
C SER A 516 1.98 2.42 6.47
N ASP A 517 3.27 2.76 6.58
CA ASP A 517 3.72 4.15 6.81
C ASP A 517 3.24 5.13 5.71
N GLU A 518 2.83 4.58 4.57
CA GLU A 518 2.28 5.31 3.43
C GLU A 518 0.75 5.29 3.45
N SER A 519 0.13 6.47 3.34
CA SER A 519 -1.31 6.59 3.09
C SER A 519 -1.64 6.15 1.66
N PRO A 520 -2.81 5.54 1.41
CA PRO A 520 -3.21 5.11 0.07
C PRO A 520 -3.23 6.30 -0.90
N ASP A 521 -2.58 6.14 -2.05
CA ASP A 521 -2.73 7.08 -3.15
C ASP A 521 -4.15 7.04 -3.74
N THR A 522 -4.53 8.09 -4.47
CA THR A 522 -5.85 8.22 -5.12
C THR A 522 -6.22 7.09 -6.11
N ASP A 523 -5.25 6.28 -6.54
CA ASP A 523 -5.42 5.12 -7.43
C ASP A 523 -5.22 3.77 -6.73
N GLN A 524 -5.26 3.77 -5.39
CA GLN A 524 -5.08 2.58 -4.56
C GLN A 524 -6.26 2.36 -3.62
N ILE A 525 -6.58 1.08 -3.38
CA ILE A 525 -7.51 0.66 -2.33
C ILE A 525 -6.77 0.08 -1.12
N ILE A 526 -7.46 -0.02 0.01
CA ILE A 526 -6.93 -0.73 1.18
C ILE A 526 -7.41 -2.19 1.09
N ILE A 527 -6.47 -3.13 1.11
CA ILE A 527 -6.74 -4.57 1.23
C ILE A 527 -6.29 -5.00 2.61
N ASN A 528 -7.19 -5.56 3.42
CA ASN A 528 -6.84 -6.02 4.76
C ASN A 528 -6.41 -7.51 4.72
N PRO A 529 -5.15 -7.86 5.06
CA PRO A 529 -4.72 -9.26 5.13
C PRO A 529 -5.56 -10.12 6.07
N GLU A 530 -6.17 -9.54 7.12
CA GLU A 530 -7.02 -10.28 8.07
C GLU A 530 -8.35 -10.74 7.46
N GLU A 531 -8.79 -10.14 6.36
CA GLU A 531 -10.02 -10.55 5.67
C GLU A 531 -9.82 -11.87 4.91
N PHE A 532 -8.59 -12.33 4.70
CA PHE A 532 -8.28 -13.59 4.03
C PHE A 532 -8.13 -14.73 5.02
N ARG A 533 -8.60 -15.93 4.65
CA ARG A 533 -8.25 -17.14 5.39
C ARG A 533 -6.80 -17.49 5.15
N ARG A 534 -6.20 -18.23 6.08
CA ARG A 534 -4.81 -18.72 5.92
C ARG A 534 -4.63 -19.60 4.69
N SER A 535 -5.64 -20.40 4.37
CA SER A 535 -5.70 -21.20 3.12
C SER A 535 -5.73 -20.32 1.87
N ASP A 536 -6.43 -19.18 1.92
CA ASP A 536 -6.49 -18.22 0.82
C ASP A 536 -5.14 -17.51 0.62
N LEU A 537 -4.48 -17.13 1.72
CA LEU A 537 -3.13 -16.55 1.70
C LEU A 537 -2.08 -17.54 1.19
N ARG A 538 -2.17 -18.82 1.59
CA ARG A 538 -1.34 -19.91 1.05
C ARG A 538 -1.52 -20.06 -0.45
N ARG A 539 -2.77 -19.98 -0.90
CA ARG A 539 -3.09 -20.06 -2.33
C ARG A 539 -2.57 -18.87 -3.12
N LEU A 540 -2.69 -17.66 -2.57
CA LEU A 540 -2.15 -16.42 -3.15
C LEU A 540 -0.62 -16.47 -3.21
N LEU A 541 0.04 -16.96 -2.16
CA LEU A 541 1.48 -17.17 -2.11
C LEU A 541 1.92 -18.18 -3.18
N GLU A 542 1.30 -19.36 -3.21
CA GLU A 542 1.59 -20.42 -4.20
C GLU A 542 1.48 -19.86 -5.62
N PHE A 543 0.39 -19.16 -5.92
CA PHE A 543 0.20 -18.51 -7.21
C PHE A 543 1.27 -17.45 -7.50
N GLY A 544 1.59 -16.60 -6.52
CA GLY A 544 2.61 -15.55 -6.65
C GLY A 544 4.01 -16.11 -6.93
N VAL A 545 4.40 -17.18 -6.23
CA VAL A 545 5.67 -17.88 -6.44
C VAL A 545 5.72 -18.47 -7.86
N TYR A 546 4.67 -19.19 -8.28
CA TYR A 546 4.60 -19.67 -9.66
C TYR A 546 4.65 -18.52 -10.65
N ARG A 547 3.99 -17.40 -10.38
CA ARG A 547 3.95 -16.27 -11.31
C ARG A 547 5.31 -15.62 -11.54
N ASP A 548 6.18 -15.63 -10.53
CA ASP A 548 7.54 -15.09 -10.59
C ASP A 548 8.56 -16.10 -11.11
N GLU A 549 8.57 -17.33 -10.57
CA GLU A 549 9.61 -18.33 -10.84
C GLU A 549 9.27 -19.26 -12.02
N ASP A 550 7.99 -19.55 -12.27
CA ASP A 550 7.54 -20.39 -13.39
C ASP A 550 6.15 -19.99 -13.94
N PRO A 551 6.07 -18.86 -14.68
CA PRO A 551 4.80 -18.21 -15.02
C PRO A 551 3.81 -19.10 -15.79
N ARG A 552 4.28 -20.16 -16.44
CA ARG A 552 3.42 -21.09 -17.21
C ARG A 552 2.59 -22.00 -16.32
N ASN A 553 3.00 -22.18 -15.08
CA ASN A 553 2.33 -23.02 -14.09
C ASN A 553 1.50 -22.21 -13.09
N ALA A 554 1.42 -20.88 -13.25
CA ALA A 554 0.54 -20.03 -12.46
C ALA A 554 -0.93 -20.29 -12.83
N ASP A 555 -1.64 -20.99 -11.95
CA ASP A 555 -3.02 -21.44 -12.17
C ASP A 555 -4.04 -20.41 -11.64
N TYR A 556 -4.52 -19.57 -12.56
CA TYR A 556 -5.54 -18.55 -12.30
C TYR A 556 -6.90 -19.17 -11.93
N ASP A 557 -7.28 -20.28 -12.58
CA ASP A 557 -8.60 -20.89 -12.37
C ASP A 557 -8.69 -21.42 -10.93
N LYS A 558 -7.64 -22.12 -10.47
CA LYS A 558 -7.56 -22.60 -9.09
C LYS A 558 -7.39 -21.47 -8.06
N LEU A 559 -6.82 -20.32 -8.43
CA LEU A 559 -6.80 -19.14 -7.55
C LEU A 559 -8.22 -18.55 -7.38
N LEU A 560 -8.93 -18.36 -8.48
CA LEU A 560 -10.26 -17.75 -8.50
C LEU A 560 -11.35 -18.70 -7.99
N GLU A 561 -11.19 -20.01 -8.10
CA GLU A 561 -12.12 -20.98 -7.51
C GLU A 561 -12.19 -20.84 -5.98
N GLN A 562 -11.05 -20.58 -5.34
CA GLN A 562 -10.96 -20.47 -3.89
C GLN A 562 -11.19 -19.04 -3.38
N CYS A 563 -10.50 -18.06 -3.97
CA CYS A 563 -10.48 -16.67 -3.47
C CYS A 563 -11.32 -15.70 -4.34
N GLY A 564 -11.98 -16.19 -5.40
CA GLY A 564 -12.54 -15.34 -6.45
C GLY A 564 -13.58 -14.35 -5.95
N THR A 565 -14.49 -14.74 -5.06
CA THR A 565 -15.55 -13.83 -4.57
C THR A 565 -14.97 -12.59 -3.90
N GLN A 566 -13.99 -12.78 -3.00
CA GLN A 566 -13.33 -11.69 -2.28
C GLN A 566 -12.45 -10.85 -3.22
N LEU A 567 -11.69 -11.49 -4.11
CA LEU A 567 -10.84 -10.79 -5.07
C LEU A 567 -11.67 -9.97 -6.06
N THR A 568 -12.85 -10.45 -6.46
CA THR A 568 -13.81 -9.70 -7.29
C THR A 568 -14.32 -8.47 -6.56
N GLU A 569 -14.62 -8.55 -5.27
CA GLU A 569 -15.03 -7.38 -4.48
C GLU A 569 -13.95 -6.30 -4.47
N TYR A 570 -12.68 -6.66 -4.25
CA TYR A 570 -11.56 -5.71 -4.31
C TYR A 570 -11.35 -5.15 -5.71
N ALA A 571 -11.45 -5.97 -6.76
CA ALA A 571 -11.34 -5.52 -8.14
C ALA A 571 -12.42 -4.48 -8.50
N LEU A 572 -13.68 -4.73 -8.09
CA LEU A 572 -14.79 -3.80 -8.27
C LEU A 572 -14.60 -2.51 -7.46
N ARG A 573 -14.16 -2.63 -6.20
CA ARG A 573 -13.87 -1.48 -5.34
C ARG A 573 -12.75 -0.61 -5.92
N TRP A 574 -11.72 -1.23 -6.47
CA TRP A 574 -10.65 -0.52 -7.15
C TRP A 574 -11.18 0.21 -8.40
N ARG A 575 -11.90 -0.48 -9.29
CA ARG A 575 -12.54 0.15 -10.47
C ARG A 575 -13.38 1.36 -10.07
N GLN A 576 -14.26 1.21 -9.09
CA GLN A 576 -15.11 2.30 -8.60
C GLN A 576 -14.28 3.48 -8.06
N THR A 577 -13.22 3.20 -7.29
CA THR A 577 -12.33 4.24 -6.76
C THR A 577 -11.70 5.07 -7.89
N ILE A 578 -11.27 4.42 -8.97
CA ILE A 578 -10.68 5.10 -10.14
C ILE A 578 -11.75 5.90 -10.90
N VAL A 579 -12.94 5.35 -11.09
CA VAL A 579 -14.08 6.03 -11.74
C VAL A 579 -14.49 7.28 -10.95
N ASP A 580 -14.69 7.14 -9.64
CA ASP A 580 -15.10 8.24 -8.75
C ASP A 580 -14.07 9.38 -8.76
N ASN A 581 -12.79 9.03 -8.67
CA ASN A 581 -11.72 10.02 -8.55
C ASN A 581 -11.39 10.71 -9.88
N TYR A 582 -11.43 9.99 -11.01
CA TYR A 582 -10.92 10.49 -12.28
C TYR A 582 -11.94 10.63 -13.40
N LEU A 583 -13.19 10.19 -13.23
CA LEU A 583 -14.28 10.38 -14.20
C LEU A 583 -15.46 11.15 -13.60
N GLU A 584 -15.93 10.77 -12.40
CA GLU A 584 -17.14 11.33 -11.79
C GLU A 584 -16.86 12.47 -10.79
N GLY A 585 -15.59 12.73 -10.49
CA GLY A 585 -15.19 13.78 -9.57
C GLY A 585 -15.73 15.16 -9.97
N SER A 586 -16.26 15.90 -8.99
CA SER A 586 -16.92 17.20 -9.19
C SER A 586 -16.06 18.30 -9.83
N SER A 587 -14.74 18.10 -9.89
CA SER A 587 -13.74 19.02 -10.45
C SER A 587 -12.99 18.44 -11.66
N ILE A 588 -13.47 17.36 -12.27
CA ILE A 588 -12.77 16.62 -13.33
C ILE A 588 -13.17 17.07 -14.74
N LEU A 589 -14.45 17.05 -15.11
CA LEU A 589 -14.86 17.45 -16.47
C LEU A 589 -15.48 18.85 -16.53
N TYR A 590 -16.20 19.27 -15.49
CA TYR A 590 -17.12 20.40 -15.55
C TYR A 590 -16.75 21.56 -14.64
N LYS A 591 -17.01 22.81 -15.07
CA LYS A 591 -16.60 24.07 -14.39
C LYS A 591 -17.21 24.31 -12.99
N ARG A 592 -18.25 23.57 -12.61
CA ARG A 592 -18.99 23.62 -11.31
C ARG A 592 -19.44 22.20 -10.97
N HIS A 593 -19.96 21.95 -9.76
CA HIS A 593 -20.73 20.72 -9.47
C HIS A 593 -21.91 20.67 -10.44
N ALA A 594 -21.68 20.05 -11.59
CA ALA A 594 -22.63 19.99 -12.66
C ALA A 594 -23.70 18.96 -12.27
N ARG A 595 -24.92 19.14 -12.75
CA ARG A 595 -25.93 18.09 -12.71
C ARG A 595 -25.61 16.99 -13.74
N TYR A 596 -24.37 16.91 -14.21
CA TYR A 596 -23.93 16.11 -15.34
C TYR A 596 -22.83 15.16 -14.88
N ASP A 597 -22.87 13.94 -15.40
CA ASP A 597 -21.92 12.87 -15.11
C ASP A 597 -21.12 12.49 -16.37
N PHE A 598 -20.22 11.51 -16.25
CA PHE A 598 -19.41 11.04 -17.37
C PHE A 598 -20.25 10.48 -18.53
N THR A 599 -21.40 9.87 -18.22
CA THR A 599 -22.34 9.34 -19.20
C THR A 599 -22.96 10.46 -20.05
N ASP A 600 -23.31 11.59 -19.45
CA ASP A 600 -23.80 12.76 -20.18
C ASP A 600 -22.74 13.31 -21.16
N PHE A 601 -21.45 13.26 -20.80
CA PHE A 601 -20.35 13.61 -21.70
C PHE A 601 -20.29 12.67 -22.92
N ALA A 602 -20.31 11.36 -22.71
CA ALA A 602 -20.27 10.37 -23.79
C ALA A 602 -21.47 10.51 -24.73
N LEU A 603 -22.68 10.57 -24.17
CA LEU A 603 -23.93 10.74 -24.94
C LEU A 603 -23.94 12.05 -25.73
N SER A 604 -23.53 13.16 -25.13
CA SER A 604 -23.49 14.45 -25.82
C SER A 604 -22.49 14.44 -26.97
N THR A 605 -21.32 13.82 -26.76
CA THR A 605 -20.31 13.66 -27.81
C THR A 605 -20.85 12.86 -28.99
N TYR A 606 -21.54 11.75 -28.71
CA TYR A 606 -22.14 10.93 -29.76
C TYR A 606 -23.29 11.65 -30.48
N ALA A 607 -24.13 12.40 -29.76
CA ALA A 607 -25.20 13.20 -30.37
C ALA A 607 -24.68 14.24 -31.37
N TYR A 608 -23.52 14.86 -31.08
CA TYR A 608 -22.85 15.76 -32.03
C TYR A 608 -22.27 15.03 -33.25
N LEU A 609 -21.74 13.82 -33.07
CA LEU A 609 -21.25 12.99 -34.18
C LEU A 609 -22.40 12.58 -35.11
N VAL A 610 -23.53 12.12 -34.55
CA VAL A 610 -24.77 11.81 -35.29
C VAL A 610 -25.30 13.04 -36.04
N MET A 611 -25.28 14.22 -35.42
CA MET A 611 -25.69 15.48 -36.06
C MET A 611 -24.84 15.81 -37.30
N LEU A 612 -23.54 15.56 -37.26
CA LEU A 612 -22.61 15.89 -38.34
C LEU A 612 -22.54 14.81 -39.42
N ASP A 613 -22.85 13.57 -39.08
CA ASP A 613 -23.03 12.47 -40.03
C ASP A 613 -24.31 12.66 -40.85
N SER A 614 -25.43 12.96 -40.18
CA SER A 614 -26.74 13.07 -40.82
C SER A 614 -27.43 14.42 -40.51
N PRO A 615 -26.89 15.55 -41.01
CA PRO A 615 -27.34 16.90 -40.62
C PRO A 615 -28.74 17.30 -41.10
N TRP A 616 -29.32 16.57 -42.06
CA TRP A 616 -30.71 16.79 -42.51
C TRP A 616 -31.74 15.96 -41.74
N GLU A 617 -31.32 15.20 -40.74
CA GLU A 617 -32.21 14.47 -39.86
C GLU A 617 -32.13 15.04 -38.44
N LYS A 618 -33.27 15.14 -37.76
CA LYS A 618 -33.30 15.70 -36.40
C LYS A 618 -32.68 14.71 -35.41
N VAL A 619 -31.72 15.16 -34.61
CA VAL A 619 -31.14 14.36 -33.53
C VAL A 619 -32.21 14.14 -32.46
N THR A 620 -32.64 12.89 -32.33
CA THR A 620 -33.62 12.41 -31.37
C THR A 620 -33.06 11.16 -30.68
N PRO A 621 -33.57 10.77 -29.49
CA PRO A 621 -33.15 9.52 -28.85
C PRO A 621 -33.28 8.30 -29.75
N GLU A 622 -34.36 8.24 -30.54
CA GLU A 622 -34.61 7.17 -31.51
C GLU A 622 -33.56 7.17 -32.61
N LYS A 623 -33.21 8.36 -33.12
CA LYS A 623 -32.18 8.49 -34.16
C LYS A 623 -30.79 8.12 -33.64
N ILE A 624 -30.45 8.51 -32.42
CA ILE A 624 -29.18 8.14 -31.78
C ILE A 624 -29.07 6.61 -31.65
N ASN A 625 -30.16 5.94 -31.25
CA ASN A 625 -30.19 4.48 -31.18
C ASN A 625 -30.14 3.81 -32.56
N GLU A 626 -30.79 4.40 -33.58
CA GLU A 626 -30.72 3.91 -34.95
C GLU A 626 -29.29 3.94 -35.49
N GLU A 627 -28.60 5.08 -35.33
CA GLU A 627 -27.19 5.21 -35.75
C GLU A 627 -26.26 4.29 -34.96
N PHE A 628 -26.47 4.16 -33.64
CA PHE A 628 -25.69 3.23 -32.82
C PHE A 628 -25.84 1.77 -33.28
N GLY A 629 -27.02 1.39 -33.77
CA GLY A 629 -27.29 0.05 -34.28
C GLY A 629 -26.95 -0.16 -35.77
N ALA A 630 -26.51 0.88 -36.47
CA ALA A 630 -26.25 0.84 -37.91
C ALA A 630 -24.95 0.10 -38.25
N ASP A 631 -24.88 -0.44 -39.47
CA ASP A 631 -23.67 -1.11 -39.98
C ASP A 631 -22.61 -0.06 -40.36
N GLY A 632 -21.79 0.34 -39.40
CA GLY A 632 -20.69 1.29 -39.60
C GLY A 632 -20.62 2.34 -38.51
N GLN A 633 -19.54 3.12 -38.52
CA GLN A 633 -19.36 4.22 -37.57
C GLN A 633 -19.77 5.54 -38.21
N PRO A 634 -20.35 6.48 -37.44
CA PRO A 634 -20.64 7.83 -37.91
C PRO A 634 -19.41 8.47 -38.57
N SER A 635 -19.63 9.10 -39.72
CA SER A 635 -18.58 9.76 -40.50
C SER A 635 -19.01 11.16 -40.90
N LEU A 636 -18.08 12.10 -40.99
CA LEU A 636 -18.45 13.48 -41.37
C LEU A 636 -19.04 13.50 -42.79
N ASP A 637 -20.26 14.02 -42.93
CA ASP A 637 -20.91 14.18 -44.24
C ASP A 637 -19.97 14.92 -45.20
N THR A 638 -19.80 14.36 -46.41
CA THR A 638 -18.75 14.83 -47.33
C THR A 638 -19.03 16.25 -47.85
N GLU A 639 -20.29 16.59 -48.12
CA GLU A 639 -20.66 17.94 -48.59
C GLU A 639 -20.45 18.95 -47.47
N LEU A 640 -20.95 18.63 -46.27
CA LEU A 640 -20.77 19.44 -45.08
C LEU A 640 -19.29 19.64 -44.75
N GLY A 641 -18.48 18.57 -44.75
CA GLY A 641 -17.05 18.64 -44.46
C GLY A 641 -16.30 19.58 -45.41
N ASN A 642 -16.61 19.52 -46.70
CA ASN A 642 -16.05 20.46 -47.69
C ASN A 642 -16.44 21.93 -47.44
N ARG A 643 -17.64 22.16 -46.88
CA ARG A 643 -18.11 23.50 -46.50
C ARG A 643 -17.47 23.98 -45.22
N LEU A 644 -17.45 23.17 -44.17
CA LEU A 644 -16.80 23.47 -42.90
C LEU A 644 -15.32 23.80 -43.11
N ARG A 645 -14.61 23.08 -43.99
CA ARG A 645 -13.20 23.35 -44.33
C ARG A 645 -12.97 24.73 -44.95
N LYS A 646 -13.98 25.31 -45.60
CA LYS A 646 -13.89 26.65 -46.21
C LYS A 646 -14.29 27.76 -45.25
N LEU A 647 -15.11 27.45 -44.25
CA LEU A 647 -15.67 28.41 -43.30
C LEU A 647 -14.81 28.56 -42.06
N LEU A 648 -14.35 27.43 -41.53
CA LEU A 648 -13.56 27.36 -40.31
C LEU A 648 -12.07 27.53 -40.64
N ASP A 649 -11.33 28.13 -39.71
CA ASP A 649 -9.87 28.15 -39.79
C ASP A 649 -9.30 26.73 -39.71
N PRO A 650 -8.07 26.47 -40.23
CA PRO A 650 -7.48 25.13 -40.26
C PRO A 650 -7.50 24.41 -38.90
N ASP A 651 -7.23 25.14 -37.81
CA ASP A 651 -7.24 24.60 -36.44
C ASP A 651 -8.66 24.26 -35.95
N GLN A 652 -9.66 25.09 -36.28
CA GLN A 652 -11.05 24.82 -35.91
C GLN A 652 -11.60 23.60 -36.66
N TYR A 653 -11.25 23.47 -37.95
CA TYR A 653 -11.63 22.31 -38.77
C TYR A 653 -10.95 21.03 -38.29
N SER A 654 -9.68 21.10 -37.87
CA SER A 654 -8.99 19.91 -37.36
C SER A 654 -9.65 19.36 -36.10
N HIS A 655 -10.20 20.20 -35.20
CA HIS A 655 -10.96 19.73 -34.04
C HIS A 655 -12.19 18.91 -34.43
N VAL A 656 -12.86 19.25 -35.53
CA VAL A 656 -14.01 18.50 -36.06
C VAL A 656 -13.56 17.13 -36.55
N THR A 657 -12.52 17.08 -37.37
CA THR A 657 -12.01 15.80 -37.90
C THR A 657 -11.41 14.92 -36.81
N GLU A 658 -10.69 15.49 -35.84
CA GLU A 658 -10.12 14.75 -34.71
C GLU A 658 -11.19 14.11 -33.83
N LEU A 659 -12.39 14.71 -33.72
CA LEU A 659 -13.47 14.08 -32.96
C LEU A 659 -13.95 12.79 -33.64
N PHE A 660 -14.09 12.80 -34.97
CA PHE A 660 -14.43 11.62 -35.76
C PHE A 660 -13.34 10.54 -35.75
N GLU A 661 -12.06 10.90 -35.62
CA GLU A 661 -10.98 9.92 -35.42
C GLU A 661 -11.14 9.09 -34.13
N ASN A 662 -11.96 9.57 -33.19
CA ASN A 662 -12.20 8.92 -31.90
C ASN A 662 -13.64 8.37 -31.75
N VAL A 663 -14.44 8.32 -32.82
CA VAL A 663 -15.84 7.85 -32.79
C VAL A 663 -15.98 6.45 -32.19
N GLU A 664 -15.06 5.54 -32.53
CA GLU A 664 -15.03 4.17 -32.02
C GLU A 664 -15.00 4.11 -30.49
N PHE A 665 -14.20 4.97 -29.88
CA PHE A 665 -14.06 5.03 -28.42
C PHE A 665 -15.32 5.60 -27.76
N VAL A 666 -15.98 6.55 -28.42
CA VAL A 666 -17.22 7.15 -27.91
C VAL A 666 -18.38 6.15 -28.00
N GLU A 667 -18.49 5.41 -29.10
CA GLU A 667 -19.49 4.34 -29.26
C GLU A 667 -19.30 3.22 -28.24
N GLU A 668 -18.06 2.78 -28.03
CA GLU A 668 -17.72 1.75 -27.04
C GLU A 668 -18.13 2.16 -25.63
N LEU A 669 -17.85 3.41 -25.23
CA LEU A 669 -18.31 3.94 -23.95
C LEU A 669 -19.83 4.04 -23.86
N LEU A 670 -20.48 4.47 -24.95
CA LEU A 670 -21.94 4.62 -24.97
C LEU A 670 -22.65 3.26 -24.85
N GLY A 671 -22.12 2.25 -25.54
CA GLY A 671 -22.63 0.88 -25.47
C GLY A 671 -22.55 0.28 -24.08
N GLU A 672 -21.49 0.56 -23.33
CA GLU A 672 -21.37 0.06 -21.96
C GLU A 672 -22.20 0.87 -20.95
N LEU A 673 -22.24 2.20 -21.09
CA LEU A 673 -22.95 3.06 -20.14
C LEU A 673 -24.46 3.09 -20.34
N LEU A 674 -24.94 2.93 -21.57
CA LEU A 674 -26.35 3.08 -21.96
C LEU A 674 -26.85 1.96 -22.88
N GLY A 675 -26.08 0.91 -23.15
CA GLY A 675 -26.51 -0.21 -23.99
C GLY A 675 -27.40 -1.22 -23.27
N VAL A 676 -28.40 -1.73 -23.98
CA VAL A 676 -29.21 -2.90 -23.58
C VAL A 676 -28.74 -4.15 -24.35
N SER A 677 -28.14 -3.95 -25.52
CA SER A 677 -27.51 -4.98 -26.35
C SER A 677 -26.39 -4.35 -27.18
N SER A 678 -25.60 -5.17 -27.88
CA SER A 678 -24.49 -4.68 -28.71
C SER A 678 -24.89 -3.65 -29.77
N ASN A 679 -26.16 -3.61 -30.18
CA ASN A 679 -26.65 -2.76 -31.26
C ASN A 679 -27.88 -1.92 -30.82
N SER A 680 -28.13 -1.77 -29.52
CA SER A 680 -29.26 -0.96 -29.04
C SER A 680 -29.00 -0.36 -27.67
N LEU A 681 -29.36 0.91 -27.54
CA LEU A 681 -29.32 1.71 -26.32
C LEU A 681 -30.64 1.64 -25.55
N ASP A 682 -30.58 1.97 -24.26
CA ASP A 682 -31.74 2.22 -23.41
C ASP A 682 -32.36 3.57 -23.82
N VAL A 683 -33.22 3.52 -24.84
CA VAL A 683 -33.88 4.70 -25.39
C VAL A 683 -34.64 5.51 -24.32
N PRO A 684 -35.38 4.90 -23.37
CA PRO A 684 -35.95 5.63 -22.23
C PRO A 684 -34.93 6.45 -21.43
N GLU A 685 -33.79 5.86 -21.05
CA GLU A 685 -32.74 6.55 -20.28
C GLU A 685 -32.06 7.64 -21.11
N VAL A 686 -31.72 7.35 -22.38
CA VAL A 686 -31.19 8.34 -23.33
C VAL A 686 -32.13 9.53 -23.46
N ARG A 687 -33.45 9.29 -23.59
CA ARG A 687 -34.46 10.34 -23.65
C ARG A 687 -34.47 11.19 -22.39
N GLN A 688 -34.49 10.55 -21.22
CA GLN A 688 -34.50 11.25 -19.93
C GLN A 688 -33.27 12.16 -19.77
N ARG A 689 -32.09 11.70 -20.19
CA ARG A 689 -30.83 12.47 -20.11
C ARG A 689 -30.84 13.67 -21.07
N ILE A 690 -31.24 13.48 -22.33
CA ILE A 690 -31.34 14.57 -23.32
C ILE A 690 -32.41 15.61 -22.95
N GLU A 691 -33.53 15.17 -22.36
CA GLU A 691 -34.58 16.07 -21.87
C GLU A 691 -34.14 16.86 -20.62
N ARG A 692 -33.33 16.24 -19.76
CA ARG A 692 -32.75 16.89 -18.57
C ARG A 692 -31.75 17.98 -18.96
N ALA A 693 -30.90 17.70 -19.95
CA ALA A 693 -29.85 18.59 -20.40
C ALA A 693 -29.61 18.37 -21.89
N SER A 694 -29.66 19.45 -22.68
CA SER A 694 -29.31 19.31 -24.09
C SER A 694 -27.82 19.00 -24.26
N PRO A 695 -27.41 18.31 -25.33
CA PRO A 695 -25.99 18.04 -25.58
C PRO A 695 -25.11 19.30 -25.56
N HIS A 696 -25.65 20.44 -26.00
CA HIS A 696 -24.98 21.73 -25.93
C HIS A 696 -24.78 22.22 -24.50
N ASP A 697 -25.77 22.07 -23.62
CA ASP A 697 -25.66 22.46 -22.21
C ASP A 697 -24.54 21.70 -21.48
N VAL A 698 -24.41 20.40 -21.75
CA VAL A 698 -23.35 19.55 -21.19
C VAL A 698 -21.97 20.04 -21.66
N PHE A 699 -21.82 20.26 -22.96
CA PHE A 699 -20.58 20.74 -23.57
C PHE A 699 -20.20 22.15 -23.09
N SER A 700 -21.18 23.05 -22.90
CA SER A 700 -20.94 24.41 -22.41
C SER A 700 -20.31 24.45 -21.00
N MET A 701 -20.62 23.44 -20.20
CA MET A 701 -20.14 23.27 -18.84
C MET A 701 -18.75 22.62 -18.76
N LEU A 702 -18.23 22.06 -19.86
CA LEU A 702 -16.86 21.54 -19.90
C LEU A 702 -15.87 22.64 -19.52
N GLY A 703 -14.91 22.29 -18.67
CA GLY A 703 -13.93 23.22 -18.11
C GLY A 703 -12.52 22.85 -18.51
N ARG A 704 -11.82 23.71 -19.26
CA ARG A 704 -10.46 23.40 -19.70
C ARG A 704 -9.48 23.21 -18.54
N GLY A 705 -9.66 23.94 -17.44
CA GLY A 705 -8.87 23.75 -16.21
C GLY A 705 -9.21 22.43 -15.52
N GLN A 706 -10.49 22.06 -15.50
CA GLN A 706 -10.99 20.83 -14.89
C GLN A 706 -10.52 19.60 -15.66
N ILE A 707 -10.63 19.63 -16.99
CA ILE A 707 -10.14 18.55 -17.87
C ILE A 707 -8.66 18.22 -17.60
N GLN A 708 -7.84 19.17 -17.14
CA GLN A 708 -6.45 18.89 -16.75
C GLN A 708 -6.31 17.99 -15.51
N ASN A 709 -7.36 17.88 -14.69
CA ASN A 709 -7.42 17.03 -13.51
C ASN A 709 -7.72 15.55 -13.88
N ILE A 710 -8.19 15.26 -15.11
CA ILE A 710 -8.31 13.88 -15.59
C ILE A 710 -6.90 13.27 -15.63
N GLU A 711 -6.65 12.21 -14.87
CA GLU A 711 -5.32 11.59 -14.80
C GLU A 711 -4.80 11.16 -16.18
N THR A 712 -3.52 11.43 -16.44
CA THR A 712 -2.86 11.13 -17.72
C THR A 712 -2.77 9.64 -18.06
N ARG A 713 -2.95 8.78 -17.05
CA ARG A 713 -2.94 7.32 -17.15
C ARG A 713 -4.26 6.75 -17.64
N VAL A 714 -5.36 7.52 -17.60
CA VAL A 714 -6.66 7.12 -18.15
C VAL A 714 -6.62 7.25 -19.69
N ARG A 715 -6.65 6.11 -20.39
CA ARG A 715 -6.45 6.05 -21.84
C ARG A 715 -7.23 4.89 -22.47
N PHE A 716 -7.45 4.98 -23.77
CA PHE A 716 -7.97 3.88 -24.57
C PHE A 716 -6.83 3.00 -25.06
N GLU A 717 -6.94 1.69 -24.87
CA GLU A 717 -5.94 0.69 -25.23
C GLU A 717 -6.45 -0.24 -26.35
N LYS A 718 -6.63 0.32 -27.55
CA LYS A 718 -6.80 -0.47 -28.79
C LYS A 718 -5.50 -0.52 -29.59
N SER A 719 -5.31 -1.61 -30.34
CA SER A 719 -4.04 -2.03 -30.99
C SER A 719 -3.34 -1.03 -31.93
N ARG A 720 -3.96 0.12 -32.26
CA ARG A 720 -3.41 1.12 -33.20
C ARG A 720 -3.38 2.57 -32.68
N SER A 721 -4.07 2.87 -31.57
CA SER A 721 -4.20 4.23 -31.07
C SER A 721 -4.25 4.23 -29.54
N ARG A 722 -3.31 4.93 -28.91
CA ARG A 722 -3.28 5.18 -27.46
C ARG A 722 -3.83 6.58 -27.16
N THR A 723 -5.10 6.81 -27.49
CA THR A 723 -5.75 8.10 -27.19
C THR A 723 -5.96 8.22 -25.68
N LYS A 724 -5.55 9.35 -25.10
CA LYS A 724 -5.85 9.67 -23.69
C LYS A 724 -7.25 10.25 -23.57
N LEU A 725 -8.00 9.90 -22.52
CA LEU A 725 -9.33 10.48 -22.28
C LEU A 725 -9.25 12.01 -22.15
N ARG A 726 -8.21 12.52 -21.49
CA ARG A 726 -7.91 13.95 -21.42
C ARG A 726 -7.82 14.60 -22.81
N LYS A 727 -7.25 13.91 -23.81
CA LYS A 727 -7.16 14.43 -25.18
C LYS A 727 -8.56 14.51 -25.78
N LEU A 728 -9.35 13.44 -25.71
CA LEU A 728 -10.73 13.40 -26.19
C LEU A 728 -11.59 14.53 -25.59
N ALA A 729 -11.52 14.74 -24.28
CA ALA A 729 -12.25 15.81 -23.59
C ALA A 729 -11.81 17.22 -24.03
N ASN A 730 -10.51 17.45 -24.26
CA ASN A 730 -10.03 18.71 -24.82
C ASN A 730 -10.50 18.91 -26.26
N THR A 731 -10.45 17.86 -27.10
CA THR A 731 -10.97 17.90 -28.47
C THR A 731 -12.46 18.22 -28.46
N ALA A 732 -13.26 17.61 -27.59
CA ALA A 732 -14.70 17.92 -27.44
C ALA A 732 -14.94 19.38 -26.99
N TYR A 733 -14.14 19.90 -26.05
CA TYR A 733 -14.20 21.29 -25.60
C TYR A 733 -13.91 22.28 -26.75
N ASP A 734 -12.86 22.02 -27.53
CA ASP A 734 -12.43 22.86 -28.64
C ASP A 734 -13.38 22.74 -29.84
N PHE A 735 -13.86 21.53 -30.12
CA PHE A 735 -14.90 21.23 -31.11
C PHE A 735 -16.18 22.02 -30.85
N ARG A 736 -16.66 22.05 -29.60
CA ARG A 736 -17.84 22.83 -29.23
C ARG A 736 -17.68 24.29 -29.64
N ARG A 737 -16.51 24.88 -29.37
CA ARG A 737 -16.22 26.27 -29.72
C ARG A 737 -16.20 26.48 -31.23
N SER A 738 -15.68 25.52 -32.01
CA SER A 738 -15.76 25.55 -33.47
C SER A 738 -17.21 25.53 -33.97
N LEU A 739 -18.08 24.73 -33.35
CA LEU A 739 -19.48 24.66 -33.77
C LEU A 739 -20.35 25.81 -33.26
N ASP A 740 -20.04 26.40 -32.11
CA ASP A 740 -20.69 27.64 -31.63
C ASP A 740 -20.48 28.76 -32.67
N ASP A 741 -19.27 28.90 -33.22
CA ASP A 741 -18.94 29.86 -34.28
C ASP A 741 -19.78 29.62 -35.56
N VAL A 742 -19.94 28.36 -35.96
CA VAL A 742 -20.83 27.97 -37.07
C VAL A 742 -22.29 28.35 -36.77
N GLY A 743 -22.76 28.06 -35.57
CA GLY A 743 -24.12 28.36 -35.12
C GLY A 743 -24.43 29.86 -35.06
N GLU A 744 -23.47 30.68 -34.64
CA GLU A 744 -23.64 32.13 -34.46
C GLU A 744 -23.45 32.95 -35.73
N HIS A 745 -22.58 32.53 -36.64
CA HIS A 745 -22.13 33.36 -37.77
C HIS A 745 -22.37 32.76 -39.15
N HIS A 746 -22.67 31.46 -39.23
CA HIS A 746 -22.70 30.74 -40.50
C HIS A 746 -24.04 30.05 -40.78
N PHE A 747 -25.16 30.63 -40.34
CA PHE A 747 -26.48 30.24 -40.84
C PHE A 747 -26.76 30.95 -42.19
N ASP A 748 -26.95 30.19 -43.27
CA ASP A 748 -27.18 30.74 -44.62
C ASP A 748 -28.68 30.88 -44.91
N SER A 749 -29.28 31.98 -44.44
CA SER A 749 -30.72 32.24 -44.62
C SER A 749 -31.12 32.31 -46.10
N GLU A 750 -30.26 32.83 -46.97
CA GLU A 750 -30.54 32.96 -48.40
C GLU A 750 -30.61 31.59 -49.08
N ALA A 751 -29.67 30.68 -48.81
CA ALA A 751 -29.72 29.32 -49.33
C ALA A 751 -30.98 28.57 -48.87
N ILE A 752 -31.37 28.75 -47.60
CA ILE A 752 -32.58 28.14 -47.04
C ILE A 752 -33.84 28.67 -47.72
N GLU A 753 -33.98 29.99 -47.86
CA GLU A 753 -35.14 30.60 -48.53
C GLU A 753 -35.24 30.14 -49.99
N VAL A 754 -34.12 30.13 -50.72
CA VAL A 754 -34.08 29.68 -52.12
C VAL A 754 -34.50 28.20 -52.23
N ALA A 755 -33.92 27.31 -51.43
CA ALA A 755 -34.24 25.89 -51.50
C ALA A 755 -35.71 25.63 -51.11
N LYS A 756 -36.19 26.25 -50.04
CA LYS A 756 -37.56 26.07 -49.57
C LYS A 756 -38.60 26.57 -50.59
N ASP A 757 -38.42 27.78 -51.09
CA ASP A 757 -39.42 28.41 -51.97
C ASP A 757 -39.41 27.83 -53.39
N ASN A 758 -38.27 27.32 -53.85
CA ASN A 758 -38.13 26.85 -55.23
C ASN A 758 -38.16 25.32 -55.37
N PHE A 759 -37.65 24.54 -54.40
CA PHE A 759 -37.55 23.09 -54.55
C PHE A 759 -38.79 22.33 -54.09
N GLN A 760 -39.51 22.83 -53.07
CA GLN A 760 -40.66 22.12 -52.49
C GLN A 760 -41.81 21.86 -53.48
N ALA A 761 -41.97 22.71 -54.50
CA ALA A 761 -42.99 22.57 -55.54
C ALA A 761 -42.41 22.15 -56.91
N LEU A 762 -41.10 21.87 -56.98
CA LEU A 762 -40.40 21.57 -58.22
C LEU A 762 -40.59 20.11 -58.62
N SER A 763 -40.93 19.87 -59.88
CA SER A 763 -41.00 18.53 -60.45
C SER A 763 -39.95 18.38 -61.54
N MET A 764 -38.99 17.49 -61.33
CA MET A 764 -37.92 17.20 -62.30
C MET A 764 -38.48 16.64 -63.61
N THR A 765 -39.62 15.95 -63.57
CA THR A 765 -40.35 15.54 -64.79
C THR A 765 -40.77 16.76 -65.62
N LYS A 766 -41.37 17.78 -65.00
CA LYS A 766 -41.77 19.01 -65.69
C LYS A 766 -40.56 19.81 -66.17
N VAL A 767 -39.47 19.82 -65.40
CA VAL A 767 -38.21 20.45 -65.83
C VAL A 767 -37.68 19.77 -67.09
N SER A 768 -37.68 18.43 -67.14
CA SER A 768 -37.24 17.66 -68.31
C SER A 768 -38.11 17.94 -69.54
N GLU A 769 -39.43 17.96 -69.39
CA GLU A 769 -40.38 18.33 -70.46
C GLU A 769 -40.09 19.72 -71.04
N ILE A 770 -39.74 20.69 -70.16
CA ILE A 770 -39.47 22.06 -70.59
C ILE A 770 -38.10 22.18 -71.24
N VAL A 771 -37.08 21.44 -70.79
CA VAL A 771 -35.77 21.37 -71.45
C VAL A 771 -35.86 20.69 -72.82
N GLU A 772 -36.67 19.65 -72.95
CA GLU A 772 -36.95 18.98 -74.24
C GLU A 772 -37.62 19.96 -75.21
N SER A 773 -38.66 20.67 -74.76
CA SER A 773 -39.33 21.71 -75.56
C SER A 773 -38.35 22.80 -76.01
N LEU A 774 -37.59 23.40 -75.09
CA LEU A 774 -36.62 24.45 -75.41
C LEU A 774 -35.50 23.98 -76.36
N SER A 775 -35.13 22.69 -76.29
CA SER A 775 -34.16 22.08 -77.20
C SER A 775 -34.66 22.01 -78.65
N THR A 776 -35.98 21.97 -78.88
CA THR A 776 -36.54 21.98 -80.24
C THR A 776 -36.40 23.34 -80.94
N TYR A 777 -36.37 24.44 -80.19
CA TYR A 777 -36.22 25.82 -80.70
C TYR A 777 -34.75 26.28 -80.81
N GLY A 778 -33.79 25.34 -80.77
CA GLY A 778 -32.36 25.52 -80.45
C GLY A 778 -31.49 26.53 -81.22
N LYS A 779 -32.06 27.40 -82.07
CA LYS A 779 -31.37 28.59 -82.61
C LYS A 779 -31.83 29.91 -82.00
N GLU A 780 -32.99 29.94 -81.34
CA GLU A 780 -33.60 31.17 -80.78
C GLU A 780 -33.41 31.27 -79.26
N VAL A 781 -32.99 30.18 -78.61
CA VAL A 781 -32.74 30.10 -77.16
C VAL A 781 -31.24 30.26 -76.88
N ASN A 782 -30.90 31.01 -75.82
CA ASN A 782 -29.51 31.17 -75.36
C ASN A 782 -28.88 29.81 -75.02
N GLN A 783 -27.77 29.47 -75.70
CA GLN A 783 -27.09 28.18 -75.53
C GLN A 783 -26.53 27.98 -74.11
N ASP A 784 -26.07 29.04 -73.46
CA ASP A 784 -25.51 28.97 -72.10
C ASP A 784 -26.62 28.61 -71.08
N LEU A 785 -27.81 29.19 -71.23
CA LEU A 785 -28.98 28.88 -70.41
C LEU A 785 -29.43 27.44 -70.60
N LEU A 786 -29.45 26.97 -71.86
CA LEU A 786 -29.86 25.61 -72.19
C LEU A 786 -28.86 24.57 -71.65
N GLU A 787 -27.56 24.89 -71.64
CA GLU A 787 -26.53 24.06 -71.02
C GLU A 787 -26.67 23.98 -69.50
N SER A 788 -26.89 25.11 -68.81
CA SER A 788 -27.14 25.12 -67.35
C SER A 788 -28.41 24.36 -66.98
N LEU A 789 -29.48 24.49 -67.77
CA LEU A 789 -30.74 23.75 -67.55
C LEU A 789 -30.56 22.24 -67.74
N ARG A 790 -29.80 21.80 -68.76
CA ARG A 790 -29.47 20.37 -68.93
C ARG A 790 -28.62 19.82 -67.80
N LYS A 791 -27.71 20.64 -67.23
CA LYS A 791 -26.94 20.25 -66.04
C LYS A 791 -27.85 20.01 -64.83
N PHE A 792 -28.86 20.85 -64.65
CA PHE A 792 -29.84 20.71 -63.58
C PHE A 792 -30.84 19.57 -63.84
N GLU A 793 -31.27 19.34 -65.09
CA GLU A 793 -32.17 18.24 -65.49
C GLU A 793 -31.64 16.85 -65.10
N ASN A 794 -30.31 16.67 -65.10
CA ASN A 794 -29.67 15.42 -64.70
C ASN A 794 -29.81 15.08 -63.21
N ARG A 795 -30.43 15.95 -62.39
CA ARG A 795 -30.67 15.70 -60.96
C ARG A 795 -31.92 14.86 -60.73
N SER A 796 -31.91 14.03 -59.69
CA SER A 796 -33.06 13.21 -59.34
C SER A 796 -34.09 14.03 -58.54
N GLN A 797 -35.37 13.67 -58.65
CA GLN A 797 -36.43 14.26 -57.80
C GLN A 797 -36.09 14.05 -56.31
N THR A 798 -35.56 12.88 -55.95
CA THR A 798 -35.18 12.54 -54.58
C THR A 798 -34.13 13.51 -54.01
N ASP A 799 -33.15 13.94 -54.81
CA ASP A 799 -32.12 14.88 -54.34
C ASP A 799 -32.69 16.28 -54.10
N VAL A 800 -33.63 16.70 -54.95
CA VAL A 800 -34.36 17.97 -54.82
C VAL A 800 -35.25 17.95 -53.57
N ASP A 801 -35.98 16.86 -53.36
CA ASP A 801 -36.87 16.68 -52.21
C ASP A 801 -36.04 16.67 -50.91
N LYS A 802 -34.92 15.94 -50.86
CA LYS A 802 -34.01 15.93 -49.70
C LYS A 802 -33.44 17.31 -49.39
N ALA A 803 -33.05 18.07 -50.41
CA ALA A 803 -32.55 19.44 -50.21
C ALA A 803 -33.65 20.37 -49.67
N ALA A 804 -34.90 20.21 -50.14
CA ALA A 804 -36.06 20.96 -49.64
C ALA A 804 -36.39 20.58 -48.18
N GLU A 805 -36.40 19.29 -47.85
CA GLU A 805 -36.62 18.78 -46.50
C GLU A 805 -35.53 19.26 -45.53
N GLY A 806 -34.26 19.18 -45.93
CA GLY A 806 -33.12 19.68 -45.17
C GLY A 806 -33.23 21.19 -44.90
N ALA A 807 -33.66 21.97 -45.90
CA ALA A 807 -33.89 23.40 -45.74
C ALA A 807 -35.06 23.71 -44.80
N GLN A 808 -36.13 22.92 -44.88
CA GLN A 808 -37.28 23.04 -43.98
C GLN A 808 -36.88 22.70 -42.54
N LEU A 809 -36.09 21.65 -42.31
CA LEU A 809 -35.57 21.30 -41.00
C LEU A 809 -34.69 22.42 -40.43
N ALA A 810 -33.73 22.94 -41.22
CA ALA A 810 -32.87 24.04 -40.80
C ALA A 810 -33.68 25.27 -40.35
N ASN A 811 -34.71 25.64 -41.12
CA ASN A 811 -35.59 26.75 -40.78
C ASN A 811 -36.41 26.50 -39.49
N GLN A 812 -36.83 25.25 -39.25
CA GLN A 812 -37.56 24.89 -38.01
C GLN A 812 -36.65 24.94 -36.78
N LEU A 813 -35.41 24.46 -36.90
CA LEU A 813 -34.46 24.37 -35.79
C LEU A 813 -33.84 25.73 -35.42
N HIS A 814 -33.77 26.68 -36.36
CA HIS A 814 -33.12 27.98 -36.14
C HIS A 814 -33.75 28.82 -35.01
N GLN A 815 -35.02 28.58 -34.67
CA GLN A 815 -35.72 29.25 -33.57
C GLN A 815 -35.70 28.47 -32.24
N GLY A 816 -34.96 27.36 -32.20
CA GLY A 816 -34.93 26.43 -31.06
C GLY A 816 -33.86 26.75 -30.00
N SER A 817 -33.50 25.72 -29.23
CA SER A 817 -32.40 25.76 -28.25
C SER A 817 -31.04 25.97 -28.92
N ASP A 818 -29.99 26.23 -28.13
CA ASP A 818 -28.63 26.44 -28.63
C ASP A 818 -28.14 25.26 -29.49
N PHE A 819 -28.40 24.03 -29.03
CA PHE A 819 -28.14 22.82 -29.82
C PHE A 819 -28.89 22.82 -31.16
N ALA A 820 -30.18 23.19 -31.16
CA ALA A 820 -30.97 23.27 -32.39
C ALA A 820 -30.47 24.39 -33.32
N ARG A 821 -29.99 25.52 -32.79
CA ARG A 821 -29.42 26.61 -33.58
C ARG A 821 -28.12 26.19 -34.27
N VAL A 822 -27.24 25.48 -33.56
CA VAL A 822 -26.03 24.88 -34.15
C VAL A 822 -26.41 23.87 -35.24
N HIS A 823 -27.37 22.97 -34.96
CA HIS A 823 -27.85 22.00 -35.94
C HIS A 823 -28.46 22.69 -37.18
N ALA A 824 -29.23 23.76 -36.99
CA ALA A 824 -29.79 24.56 -38.07
C ALA A 824 -28.71 25.15 -38.98
N ALA A 825 -27.63 25.70 -38.39
CA ALA A 825 -26.52 26.25 -39.15
C ALA A 825 -25.79 25.16 -39.94
N VAL A 826 -25.48 24.02 -39.31
CA VAL A 826 -24.86 22.87 -39.98
C VAL A 826 -25.74 22.36 -41.13
N ALA A 827 -27.03 22.18 -40.91
CA ALA A 827 -27.99 21.78 -41.93
C ALA A 827 -28.04 22.79 -43.09
N SER A 828 -28.03 24.10 -42.78
CA SER A 828 -27.98 25.15 -43.79
C SER A 828 -26.71 25.11 -44.63
N GLN A 829 -25.56 24.81 -44.01
CA GLN A 829 -24.30 24.71 -44.73
C GLN A 829 -24.24 23.49 -45.64
N LYS A 830 -24.88 22.37 -45.26
CA LYS A 830 -25.09 21.25 -46.19
C LYS A 830 -25.97 21.66 -47.37
N VAL A 831 -27.08 22.38 -47.14
CA VAL A 831 -27.91 22.91 -48.24
C VAL A 831 -27.11 23.82 -49.16
N THR A 832 -26.27 24.71 -48.63
CA THR A 832 -25.42 25.58 -49.46
C THR A 832 -24.32 24.80 -50.21
N GLY A 833 -23.85 23.70 -49.63
CA GLY A 833 -22.89 22.80 -50.25
C GLY A 833 -23.48 21.85 -51.27
N CYS A 834 -24.80 21.65 -51.26
CA CYS A 834 -25.41 20.63 -52.08
C CYS A 834 -25.36 20.99 -53.57
N ASP A 835 -25.15 19.94 -54.35
CA ASP A 835 -25.00 19.98 -55.79
C ASP A 835 -26.25 20.50 -56.53
N VAL A 836 -27.42 20.30 -55.92
CA VAL A 836 -28.71 20.77 -56.46
C VAL A 836 -28.80 22.29 -56.40
N LEU A 837 -28.43 22.90 -55.27
CA LEU A 837 -28.48 24.36 -55.12
C LEU A 837 -27.41 25.06 -55.95
N SER A 838 -26.20 24.49 -56.03
CA SER A 838 -25.11 25.06 -56.85
C SER A 838 -25.50 25.10 -58.33
N THR A 839 -25.97 23.97 -58.88
CA THR A 839 -26.44 23.90 -60.27
C THR A 839 -27.67 24.75 -60.54
N PHE A 840 -28.57 24.92 -59.56
CA PHE A 840 -29.69 25.84 -59.66
C PHE A 840 -29.26 27.31 -59.72
N ARG A 841 -28.30 27.72 -58.89
CA ARG A 841 -27.76 29.10 -58.87
C ARG A 841 -27.00 29.45 -60.16
N ASP A 842 -26.46 28.45 -60.86
CA ASP A 842 -25.79 28.61 -62.16
C ASP A 842 -26.77 28.83 -63.35
N ILE A 843 -28.08 28.77 -63.11
CA ILE A 843 -29.09 29.05 -64.14
C ILE A 843 -29.28 30.56 -64.27
N THR A 844 -28.54 31.18 -65.20
CA THR A 844 -28.61 32.62 -65.46
C THR A 844 -29.85 32.97 -66.30
N ILE A 845 -30.95 33.36 -65.65
CA ILE A 845 -32.12 33.92 -66.36
C ILE A 845 -31.89 35.43 -66.54
N VAL A 846 -31.76 35.89 -67.78
CA VAL A 846 -31.66 37.32 -68.10
C VAL A 846 -33.01 37.98 -67.75
N GLU A 847 -33.06 38.75 -66.66
CA GLU A 847 -34.28 39.40 -66.20
C GLU A 847 -34.79 40.50 -67.15
N GLN A 848 -36.10 40.48 -67.42
CA GLN A 848 -36.91 41.69 -67.32
C GLN A 848 -37.84 41.52 -66.11
N GLY A 849 -37.72 42.44 -65.15
CA GLY A 849 -38.16 42.32 -63.77
C GLY A 849 -39.55 41.74 -63.50
N SER A 850 -39.60 40.73 -62.64
CA SER A 850 -40.54 40.65 -61.51
C SER A 850 -40.18 39.48 -60.58
N THR A 851 -40.47 39.67 -59.29
CA THR A 851 -40.35 38.71 -58.19
C THR A 851 -41.48 37.67 -58.26
N THR A 852 -41.29 36.63 -59.05
CA THR A 852 -42.16 35.43 -59.05
C THR A 852 -41.30 34.17 -59.13
N SER A 853 -41.78 33.11 -58.45
CA SER A 853 -41.10 31.81 -58.35
C SER A 853 -40.81 31.20 -59.71
N ILE A 854 -39.72 30.42 -59.81
CA ILE A 854 -39.27 29.82 -61.07
C ILE A 854 -40.34 28.88 -61.67
N GLY A 855 -41.21 28.26 -60.88
CA GLY A 855 -42.36 27.52 -61.40
C GLY A 855 -43.32 28.37 -62.26
N ALA A 856 -43.53 29.63 -61.92
CA ALA A 856 -44.31 30.57 -62.73
C ALA A 856 -43.50 31.09 -63.94
N LYS A 857 -42.18 31.23 -63.81
CA LYS A 857 -41.27 31.63 -64.91
C LYS A 857 -41.04 30.51 -65.95
N PHE A 858 -41.01 29.24 -65.53
CA PHE A 858 -40.98 28.05 -66.39
C PHE A 858 -42.28 27.91 -67.20
N ILE A 859 -43.43 28.12 -66.54
CA ILE A 859 -44.75 28.14 -67.22
C ILE A 859 -44.82 29.31 -68.20
N SER A 860 -44.38 30.50 -67.80
CA SER A 860 -44.38 31.69 -68.67
C SER A 860 -43.43 31.58 -69.87
N ALA A 861 -42.25 30.96 -69.70
CA ALA A 861 -41.34 30.69 -70.82
C ALA A 861 -41.88 29.59 -71.75
N GLY A 862 -42.54 28.57 -71.20
CA GLY A 862 -43.28 27.58 -71.98
C GLY A 862 -44.41 28.22 -72.79
N GLU A 863 -45.26 29.04 -72.16
CA GLU A 863 -46.33 29.77 -72.83
C GLU A 863 -45.82 30.73 -73.92
N HIS A 864 -44.64 31.35 -73.75
CA HIS A 864 -44.11 32.30 -74.73
C HIS A 864 -43.56 31.64 -76.01
N TYR A 865 -43.08 30.40 -75.94
CA TYR A 865 -42.52 29.67 -77.09
C TYR A 865 -43.47 28.60 -77.66
N VAL A 866 -44.49 28.16 -76.90
CA VAL A 866 -45.45 27.12 -77.32
C VAL A 866 -46.71 27.70 -78.00
N ASP A 867 -47.06 28.98 -77.79
CA ASP A 867 -48.24 29.64 -78.38
C ASP A 867 -47.95 30.56 -79.61
N GLU A 868 -46.79 30.46 -80.27
CA GLU A 868 -46.59 30.96 -81.65
C GLU A 868 -46.55 29.83 -82.70
#